data_AF-A0A9D8AXZ0-F1
#
_entry.id   AF-A0A9D8AXZ0-F1
#
_cell.length_a   1.000
_cell.length_b   1.000
_cell.length_c   1.000
_cell.angle_alpha   90.00
_cell.angle_beta   90.00
_cell.angle_gamma   90.00
#
_symmetry.space_group_name_H-M   'P 1'
#
loop_
_entity.id
_entity.type
_entity.pdbx_description
1 polymer ?
#
loop_
_entity_poly.entity_id
_entity_poly.type
_entity_poly.pdbx_seq_one_letter_code
_entity_poly.pdbx_strand_id
1 'polypeptide(L)'
;MDPYFSDQVAPLRAVQVEFYRLPRHRWASVLTRVHQMGADTVSAGLYWGWHEVEDGRFDLTGVTDGRRDAVGFVALCARMGLRVILRPGPFIGTQVLGGGVPSWLLHRRPELYALHVDGTPWRCPDSGAPRCSYTHPLYVEYVRRWYARTAEAFLSAQWPAGPIIALQVDHEISSGEAPPGERTPSLNPLDMIDHNPHVTRTLWPVWLRKRYQSIAALNSAYGTSHATFSDVPLPGELPGSPAARRVRVCLDVSQFADWCLAYALQTYTKLLRTAGWPVPVFHDLAPSRWMRVGQLPSISALAEVCPWLGHNLSAHLQRDGHEVALDFAQYVHDAHWRTKLLASYAPHQPSLLSQVSAAHSFALQATYAGGLEAAVVSPGVQADPDPPDVGTSIRWGTGAPIRPNGFLRPCFWHTKALFTYLAAGGAELAKSRTEARVALGHVHPTFCVGGLGSDTNSLHELTQESSEGPRRETEAAASRLASQHVAQQLVRLQVPFDVLDLVRAPHDQLAGYPLLLVPIEERMPRQAQHKLLAYAQGGGDLVLIGQRWPVYDEWLEPCRVLADEVGDGVRLLSVEAVQALDPAGWQDLCIPADVGERPVWTDASQVDVSIRYATGSSGGGASAASTVFLIAVNRGPETFEGTVHYVDAGGRRREVAMSLGSLRVGFATLRDDQVVSAVLQGRRGGSTSTARGGFSFDRGSGVVATSEDGLVLSAAGPGTFRLERDRGWEGIVAYRLLLDGRLLPHPAQTEGTSLVVDYPAQDPLGITDSILLLDPAYPLQGEARRYLLTLLACRRAVLAEAAAATEQLAAALRDLEMRARVVPSEGAPRAPLGDALSKAIRSVDRAARYARDLRQVVEGQAEAQDEPSRRSQVWMTQDVRAHLTSLGQAVGQALIALANAAERCTLPGEPHGIDAYQSRVDELASAIMPIRQCLQVELARLRGNLQAGDIEPQAGALVEGSLADLLGTLLDLE
;
A
#
# COMPACT_ATOMS: atom_id res chain seq x y z
N MET A 1 -13.14 -11.52 14.49
CA MET A 1 -11.92 -11.16 13.75
C MET A 1 -11.15 -12.44 13.47
N ASP A 2 -10.57 -12.55 12.28
CA ASP A 2 -9.62 -13.60 11.94
C ASP A 2 -8.50 -13.63 13.02
N PRO A 3 -8.08 -14.80 13.56
CA PRO A 3 -7.02 -14.88 14.57
C PRO A 3 -5.73 -14.15 14.18
N TYR A 4 -5.44 -13.98 12.88
CA TYR A 4 -4.28 -13.23 12.40
C TYR A 4 -4.37 -11.71 12.66
N PHE A 5 -5.59 -11.17 12.78
CA PHE A 5 -5.86 -9.76 13.07
C PHE A 5 -6.62 -9.55 14.39
N SER A 6 -7.03 -10.60 15.10
CA SER A 6 -7.63 -10.47 16.44
C SER A 6 -6.66 -9.86 17.45
N ASP A 7 -5.36 -10.06 17.21
CA ASP A 7 -4.26 -9.50 17.98
C ASP A 7 -3.73 -8.18 17.37
N GLN A 8 -4.49 -7.50 16.49
CA GLN A 8 -4.05 -6.20 15.94
C GLN A 8 -3.82 -5.20 17.07
N VAL A 9 -2.55 -5.00 17.39
CA VAL A 9 -2.10 -4.03 18.41
C VAL A 9 -2.18 -2.60 17.88
N ALA A 10 -2.33 -2.40 16.56
CA ALA A 10 -2.45 -1.09 15.91
C ALA A 10 -2.97 -1.22 14.45
N PRO A 11 -3.47 -0.13 13.84
CA PRO A 11 -3.71 -0.05 12.40
C PRO A 11 -2.48 -0.50 11.59
N LEU A 12 -2.67 -1.23 10.49
CA LEU A 12 -1.56 -1.77 9.70
C LEU A 12 -0.90 -0.66 8.86
N ARG A 13 0.41 -0.50 9.04
CA ARG A 13 1.22 0.56 8.42
C ARG A 13 2.25 -0.07 7.50
N ALA A 14 1.87 -0.29 6.25
CA ALA A 14 2.70 -0.98 5.27
C ALA A 14 3.35 -0.04 4.25
N VAL A 15 4.51 -0.44 3.76
CA VAL A 15 5.26 0.27 2.72
C VAL A 15 5.74 -0.73 1.68
N GLN A 16 5.52 -0.45 0.41
CA GLN A 16 5.96 -1.31 -0.67
C GLN A 16 7.46 -1.16 -0.94
N VAL A 17 8.18 -2.29 -0.98
CA VAL A 17 9.60 -2.36 -1.34
C VAL A 17 9.79 -3.46 -2.38
N GLU A 18 10.03 -3.08 -3.63
CA GLU A 18 10.39 -4.01 -4.70
C GLU A 18 11.88 -4.31 -4.64
N PHE A 19 12.27 -5.19 -3.72
CA PHE A 19 13.67 -5.51 -3.43
C PHE A 19 14.45 -5.99 -4.67
N TYR A 20 13.79 -6.64 -5.63
CA TYR A 20 14.40 -7.09 -6.89
C TYR A 20 14.84 -5.93 -7.81
N ARG A 21 14.40 -4.70 -7.52
CA ARG A 21 14.85 -3.46 -8.20
C ARG A 21 15.96 -2.72 -7.46
N LEU A 22 16.39 -3.22 -6.29
CA LEU A 22 17.38 -2.58 -5.45
C LEU A 22 18.60 -3.51 -5.28
N PRO A 23 19.83 -3.03 -5.46
CA PRO A 23 21.01 -3.82 -5.12
C PRO A 23 20.94 -4.33 -3.69
N ARG A 24 21.28 -5.61 -3.48
CA ARG A 24 21.15 -6.30 -2.18
C ARG A 24 21.71 -5.50 -1.00
N HIS A 25 22.89 -4.90 -1.16
CA HIS A 25 23.58 -4.14 -0.11
C HIS A 25 22.82 -2.87 0.35
N ARG A 26 21.77 -2.45 -0.38
CA ARG A 26 20.94 -1.29 -0.01
C ARG A 26 19.69 -1.67 0.77
N TRP A 27 19.35 -2.95 0.86
CA TRP A 27 18.10 -3.37 1.50
C TRP A 27 18.04 -2.93 2.96
N ALA A 28 19.09 -3.16 3.73
CA ALA A 28 19.10 -2.82 5.16
C ALA A 28 18.98 -1.31 5.40
N SER A 29 19.61 -0.46 4.57
CA SER A 29 19.50 1.00 4.72
C SER A 29 18.11 1.51 4.34
N VAL A 30 17.53 1.00 3.26
CA VAL A 30 16.16 1.32 2.84
C VAL A 30 15.13 0.85 3.86
N LEU A 31 15.25 -0.38 4.35
CA LEU A 31 14.35 -0.92 5.39
C LEU A 31 14.47 -0.14 6.70
N THR A 32 15.66 0.38 7.03
CA THR A 32 15.83 1.31 8.16
C THR A 32 15.00 2.58 7.96
N ARG A 33 14.98 3.15 6.75
CA ARG A 33 14.13 4.31 6.43
C ARG A 33 12.65 3.96 6.48
N VAL A 34 12.26 2.79 5.99
CA VAL A 34 10.87 2.29 6.08
C VAL A 34 10.42 2.24 7.54
N HIS A 35 11.23 1.66 8.44
CA HIS A 35 10.95 1.64 9.88
C HIS A 35 10.90 3.05 10.47
N GLN A 36 11.85 3.93 10.13
CA GLN A 36 11.86 5.33 10.60
C GLN A 36 10.65 6.14 10.14
N MET A 37 10.03 5.77 9.03
CA MET A 37 8.75 6.33 8.58
C MET A 37 7.58 5.90 9.48
N GLY A 38 7.78 5.02 10.45
CA GLY A 38 6.74 4.50 11.35
C GLY A 38 6.01 3.26 10.81
N ALA A 39 6.49 2.68 9.71
CA ALA A 39 5.93 1.45 9.15
C ALA A 39 6.32 0.24 10.01
N ASP A 40 5.39 -0.70 10.16
CA ASP A 40 5.62 -1.97 10.86
C ASP A 40 5.61 -3.18 9.91
N THR A 41 5.28 -2.95 8.65
CA THR A 41 5.07 -3.98 7.64
C THR A 41 5.67 -3.55 6.30
N VAL A 42 6.28 -4.50 5.60
CA VAL A 42 6.77 -4.34 4.22
C VAL A 42 5.87 -5.12 3.28
N SER A 43 5.41 -4.50 2.20
CA SER A 43 4.77 -5.22 1.09
C SER A 43 5.83 -5.50 0.01
N ALA A 44 6.08 -6.77 -0.29
CA ALA A 44 7.15 -7.19 -1.19
C ALA A 44 6.62 -8.10 -2.31
N GLY A 45 6.90 -7.75 -3.57
CA GLY A 45 6.53 -8.57 -4.73
C GLY A 45 7.54 -9.68 -5.00
N LEU A 46 7.06 -10.84 -5.44
CA LEU A 46 7.91 -11.84 -6.10
C LEU A 46 7.62 -11.82 -7.59
N TYR A 47 8.60 -11.39 -8.37
CA TYR A 47 8.50 -11.42 -9.82
C TYR A 47 8.80 -12.83 -10.33
N TRP A 48 7.75 -13.57 -10.67
CA TRP A 48 7.85 -14.94 -11.21
C TRP A 48 8.84 -15.05 -12.37
N GLY A 49 8.73 -14.23 -13.42
CA GLY A 49 9.66 -14.23 -14.55
C GLY A 49 11.10 -13.86 -14.23
N TRP A 50 11.36 -13.16 -13.12
CA TRP A 50 12.71 -12.86 -12.65
C TRP A 50 13.32 -13.98 -11.81
N HIS A 51 12.48 -14.69 -11.06
CA HIS A 51 12.90 -15.78 -10.17
C HIS A 51 12.87 -17.16 -10.83
N GLU A 52 12.08 -17.38 -11.89
CA GLU A 52 12.14 -18.57 -12.74
C GLU A 52 12.80 -18.24 -14.08
N VAL A 53 14.13 -18.22 -14.07
CA VAL A 53 14.99 -17.76 -15.17
C VAL A 53 14.76 -18.56 -16.45
N GLU A 54 14.54 -19.87 -16.30
CA GLU A 54 14.15 -20.80 -17.35
C GLU A 54 13.13 -21.79 -16.77
N ASP A 55 12.37 -22.50 -17.61
CA ASP A 55 11.38 -23.50 -17.17
C ASP A 55 12.00 -24.50 -16.17
N GLY A 56 11.53 -24.44 -14.92
CA GLY A 56 11.97 -25.27 -13.81
C GLY A 56 13.25 -24.81 -13.10
N ARG A 57 13.91 -23.73 -13.54
CA ARG A 57 15.13 -23.19 -12.93
C ARG A 57 14.81 -21.95 -12.09
N PHE A 58 14.64 -22.17 -10.79
CA PHE A 58 14.31 -21.13 -9.83
C PHE A 58 15.54 -20.61 -9.08
N ASP A 59 15.65 -19.28 -8.96
CA ASP A 59 16.57 -18.61 -8.06
C ASP A 59 15.82 -17.66 -7.13
N LEU A 60 15.65 -18.11 -5.88
CA LEU A 60 15.05 -17.36 -4.77
C LEU A 60 16.08 -17.00 -3.68
N THR A 61 17.33 -17.45 -3.85
CA THR A 61 18.43 -17.29 -2.90
C THR A 61 19.54 -16.37 -3.42
N GLY A 62 19.38 -15.86 -4.64
CA GLY A 62 20.27 -14.90 -5.28
C GLY A 62 21.62 -15.46 -5.69
N VAL A 63 21.68 -16.74 -6.07
CA VAL A 63 22.92 -17.38 -6.53
C VAL A 63 23.38 -16.76 -7.86
N THR A 64 22.44 -16.43 -8.73
CA THR A 64 22.73 -15.86 -10.05
C THR A 64 22.74 -14.33 -10.05
N ASP A 65 22.00 -13.71 -9.14
CA ASP A 65 21.99 -12.26 -8.93
C ASP A 65 21.53 -11.96 -7.50
N GLY A 66 22.25 -11.12 -6.75
CA GLY A 66 21.89 -10.80 -5.36
C GLY A 66 20.48 -10.20 -5.20
N ARG A 67 19.90 -9.61 -6.25
CA ARG A 67 18.53 -9.08 -6.29
C ARG A 67 17.47 -10.18 -6.36
N ARG A 68 17.86 -11.42 -6.68
CA ARG A 68 16.99 -12.60 -6.67
C ARG A 68 16.90 -13.26 -5.29
N ASP A 69 17.67 -12.81 -4.28
CA ASP A 69 17.64 -13.39 -2.93
C ASP A 69 16.42 -12.94 -2.10
N ALA A 70 15.25 -13.41 -2.52
CA ALA A 70 13.98 -13.18 -1.84
C ALA A 70 13.96 -13.81 -0.43
N VAL A 71 14.59 -14.98 -0.25
CA VAL A 71 14.72 -15.65 1.06
C VAL A 71 15.51 -14.77 2.03
N GLY A 72 16.66 -14.25 1.60
CA GLY A 72 17.48 -13.34 2.39
C GLY A 72 16.79 -12.01 2.70
N PHE A 73 15.98 -11.48 1.76
CA PHE A 73 15.19 -10.27 2.00
C PHE A 73 14.14 -10.47 3.09
N VAL A 74 13.34 -11.54 3.03
CA VAL A 74 12.33 -11.85 4.06
C VAL A 74 12.99 -12.11 5.42
N ALA A 75 14.12 -12.83 5.44
CA ALA A 75 14.90 -13.04 6.66
C ALA A 75 15.47 -11.73 7.23
N LEU A 76 15.84 -10.78 6.37
CA LEU A 76 16.28 -9.45 6.79
C LEU A 76 15.13 -8.66 7.44
N CYS A 77 13.94 -8.65 6.84
CA CYS A 77 12.74 -8.05 7.45
C CYS A 77 12.48 -8.64 8.86
N ALA A 78 12.54 -9.97 9.02
CA ALA A 78 12.38 -10.62 10.32
C ALA A 78 13.42 -10.14 11.34
N ARG A 79 14.71 -10.09 10.97
CA ARG A 79 15.79 -9.60 11.85
C ARG A 79 15.61 -8.13 12.26
N MET A 80 14.94 -7.36 11.42
CA MET A 80 14.61 -5.95 11.63
C MET A 80 13.23 -5.76 12.28
N GLY A 81 12.56 -6.82 12.74
CA GLY A 81 11.25 -6.71 13.40
C GLY A 81 10.12 -6.21 12.49
N LEU A 82 10.30 -6.26 11.17
CA LEU A 82 9.29 -5.86 10.18
C LEU A 82 8.49 -7.08 9.73
N ARG A 83 7.17 -6.94 9.74
CA ARG A 83 6.24 -7.92 9.15
C ARG A 83 6.27 -7.82 7.63
N VAL A 84 5.79 -8.85 6.95
CA VAL A 84 5.80 -8.94 5.48
C VAL A 84 4.41 -9.30 4.95
N ILE A 85 3.93 -8.49 4.00
CA ILE A 85 2.90 -8.90 3.04
C ILE A 85 3.65 -9.38 1.80
N LEU A 86 3.52 -10.67 1.47
CA LEU A 86 4.18 -11.25 0.31
C LEU A 86 3.22 -11.29 -0.89
N ARG A 87 3.66 -10.83 -2.06
CA ARG A 87 2.83 -10.78 -3.27
C ARG A 87 3.39 -11.71 -4.34
N PRO A 88 3.05 -13.02 -4.31
CA PRO A 88 3.64 -14.01 -5.20
C PRO A 88 3.09 -13.97 -6.64
N GLY A 89 2.31 -12.98 -7.05
CA GLY A 89 1.71 -12.94 -8.39
C GLY A 89 0.56 -13.95 -8.56
N PRO A 90 0.39 -14.59 -9.74
CA PRO A 90 1.37 -14.71 -10.81
C PRO A 90 1.55 -13.44 -11.66
N PHE A 91 0.51 -12.62 -11.81
CA PHE A 91 0.63 -11.28 -12.38
C PHE A 91 0.86 -10.26 -11.25
N ILE A 92 1.79 -9.33 -11.45
CA ILE A 92 2.19 -8.33 -10.44
C ILE A 92 2.14 -6.89 -10.98
N GLY A 93 1.51 -6.67 -12.14
CA GLY A 93 1.23 -5.34 -12.70
C GLY A 93 2.02 -4.96 -13.93
N THR A 94 1.60 -3.86 -14.54
CA THR A 94 2.04 -3.35 -15.85
C THR A 94 3.31 -2.50 -15.76
N GLN A 95 4.13 -2.69 -14.73
CA GLN A 95 5.41 -1.98 -14.60
C GLN A 95 6.62 -2.92 -14.61
N VAL A 96 6.41 -4.18 -15.00
CA VAL A 96 7.43 -5.22 -15.18
C VAL A 96 7.16 -6.00 -16.45
N LEU A 97 8.21 -6.48 -17.12
CA LEU A 97 8.07 -7.20 -18.39
C LEU A 97 7.06 -8.36 -18.30
N GLY A 98 6.14 -8.41 -19.26
CA GLY A 98 5.13 -9.47 -19.34
C GLY A 98 4.17 -9.51 -18.14
N GLY A 99 4.07 -8.42 -17.36
CA GLY A 99 3.21 -8.36 -16.20
C GLY A 99 3.67 -9.23 -15.02
N GLY A 100 4.90 -9.73 -15.04
CA GLY A 100 5.40 -10.67 -14.06
C GLY A 100 5.54 -12.11 -14.57
N VAL A 101 4.90 -12.43 -15.70
CA VAL A 101 4.91 -13.78 -16.28
C VAL A 101 6.24 -14.03 -17.00
N PRO A 102 6.86 -15.22 -16.85
CA PRO A 102 8.13 -15.52 -17.51
C PRO A 102 8.07 -15.37 -19.02
N SER A 103 9.03 -14.62 -19.58
CA SER A 103 9.12 -14.38 -21.02
C SER A 103 9.24 -15.69 -21.81
N TRP A 104 9.99 -16.67 -21.32
CA TRP A 104 10.12 -17.98 -21.97
C TRP A 104 8.79 -18.72 -22.09
N LEU A 105 7.86 -18.52 -21.16
CA LEU A 105 6.54 -19.14 -21.18
C LEU A 105 5.68 -18.51 -22.29
N LEU A 106 5.67 -17.17 -22.33
CA LEU A 106 4.96 -16.40 -23.35
C LEU A 106 5.45 -16.78 -24.76
N HIS A 107 6.77 -16.80 -24.99
CA HIS A 107 7.32 -17.11 -26.32
C HIS A 107 7.06 -18.54 -26.78
N ARG A 108 7.14 -19.52 -25.87
CA ARG A 108 7.01 -20.94 -26.24
C ARG A 108 5.56 -21.39 -26.39
N ARG A 109 4.61 -20.72 -25.74
CA ARG A 109 3.22 -21.20 -25.61
C ARG A 109 2.20 -20.14 -26.08
N PRO A 110 2.16 -19.79 -27.37
CA PRO A 110 1.21 -18.81 -27.89
C PRO A 110 -0.26 -19.23 -27.74
N GLU A 111 -0.55 -20.52 -27.54
CA GLU A 111 -1.89 -21.00 -27.19
C GLU A 111 -2.40 -20.47 -25.84
N LEU A 112 -1.51 -19.96 -24.99
CA LEU A 112 -1.86 -19.35 -23.70
C LEU A 112 -2.30 -17.91 -23.83
N TYR A 113 -2.24 -17.26 -25.00
CA TYR A 113 -2.57 -15.84 -25.07
C TYR A 113 -4.06 -15.59 -24.79
N ALA A 114 -4.33 -14.55 -24.00
CA ALA A 114 -5.65 -13.98 -23.90
C ALA A 114 -5.98 -13.22 -25.19
N LEU A 115 -7.19 -13.36 -25.71
CA LEU A 115 -7.57 -12.86 -27.04
C LEU A 115 -8.73 -11.86 -26.98
N HIS A 116 -8.69 -10.86 -27.86
CA HIS A 116 -9.83 -10.01 -28.19
C HIS A 116 -10.84 -10.78 -29.06
N VAL A 117 -12.04 -10.22 -29.21
CA VAL A 117 -13.11 -10.80 -30.05
C VAL A 117 -12.69 -11.02 -31.51
N ASP A 118 -11.77 -10.21 -32.03
CA ASP A 118 -11.21 -10.34 -33.38
C ASP A 118 -10.05 -11.35 -33.47
N GLY A 119 -9.70 -12.02 -32.36
CA GLY A 119 -8.63 -13.00 -32.27
C GLY A 119 -7.23 -12.41 -32.06
N THR A 120 -7.09 -11.10 -31.92
CA THR A 120 -5.79 -10.48 -31.61
C THR A 120 -5.41 -10.66 -30.13
N PRO A 121 -4.13 -10.85 -29.78
CA PRO A 121 -3.71 -11.00 -28.39
C PRO A 121 -3.86 -9.71 -27.58
N TRP A 122 -4.33 -9.82 -26.34
CA TRP A 122 -4.26 -8.73 -25.36
C TRP A 122 -2.80 -8.50 -24.98
N ARG A 123 -2.39 -7.23 -24.83
CA ARG A 123 -0.99 -6.87 -24.55
C ARG A 123 -0.81 -6.12 -23.24
N CYS A 124 0.36 -6.27 -22.64
CA CYS A 124 0.81 -5.47 -21.50
C CYS A 124 1.25 -4.08 -22.00
N PRO A 125 0.74 -2.96 -21.42
CA PRO A 125 1.07 -1.59 -21.83
C PRO A 125 2.55 -1.24 -21.85
N ASP A 126 3.33 -1.80 -20.93
CA ASP A 126 4.74 -1.47 -20.71
C ASP A 126 5.71 -2.13 -21.69
N SER A 127 5.41 -3.37 -22.05
CA SER A 127 6.30 -4.28 -22.76
C SER A 127 5.75 -4.69 -24.12
N GLY A 128 4.45 -4.47 -24.38
CA GLY A 128 3.74 -5.00 -25.55
C GLY A 128 3.65 -6.53 -25.57
N ALA A 129 4.10 -7.21 -24.51
CA ALA A 129 4.07 -8.65 -24.39
C ALA A 129 2.61 -9.15 -24.31
N PRO A 130 2.29 -10.32 -24.90
CA PRO A 130 0.96 -10.88 -24.81
C PRO A 130 0.62 -11.27 -23.37
N ARG A 131 -0.62 -11.01 -22.95
CA ARG A 131 -1.14 -11.48 -21.65
C ARG A 131 -1.53 -12.95 -21.75
N CYS A 132 -1.38 -13.70 -20.65
CA CYS A 132 -1.88 -15.07 -20.57
C CYS A 132 -3.38 -15.10 -20.29
N SER A 133 -4.06 -16.09 -20.87
CA SER A 133 -5.39 -16.55 -20.49
C SER A 133 -5.31 -17.13 -19.08
N TYR A 134 -5.77 -16.36 -18.10
CA TYR A 134 -5.68 -16.69 -16.68
C TYR A 134 -6.35 -18.01 -16.30
N THR A 135 -7.33 -18.44 -17.07
CA THR A 135 -8.10 -19.64 -16.77
C THR A 135 -7.63 -20.86 -17.57
N HIS A 136 -6.70 -20.69 -18.50
CA HIS A 136 -6.22 -21.79 -19.34
C HIS A 136 -5.52 -22.87 -18.47
N PRO A 137 -5.89 -24.16 -18.56
CA PRO A 137 -5.44 -25.19 -17.61
C PRO A 137 -3.92 -25.35 -17.56
N LEU A 138 -3.26 -25.20 -18.71
CA LEU A 138 -1.80 -25.23 -18.78
C LEU A 138 -1.15 -24.03 -18.08
N TYR A 139 -1.72 -22.82 -18.18
CA TYR A 139 -1.20 -21.67 -17.46
C TYR A 139 -1.35 -21.87 -15.95
N VAL A 140 -2.53 -22.33 -15.53
CA VAL A 140 -2.83 -22.71 -14.13
C VAL A 140 -1.83 -23.74 -13.59
N GLU A 141 -1.40 -24.70 -14.41
CA GLU A 141 -0.38 -25.70 -14.05
C GLU A 141 1.00 -25.06 -13.81
N TYR A 142 1.41 -24.11 -14.63
CA TYR A 142 2.65 -23.34 -14.39
C TYR A 142 2.54 -22.47 -13.12
N VAL A 143 1.41 -21.82 -12.90
CA VAL A 143 1.14 -21.06 -11.67
C VAL A 143 1.19 -21.97 -10.44
N ARG A 144 0.64 -23.19 -10.54
CA ARG A 144 0.71 -24.20 -9.47
C ARG A 144 2.16 -24.57 -9.14
N ARG A 145 3.00 -24.78 -10.15
CA ARG A 145 4.45 -25.05 -9.95
C ARG A 145 5.15 -23.89 -9.26
N TRP A 146 4.88 -22.66 -9.71
CA TRP A 146 5.42 -21.45 -9.09
C TRP A 146 5.00 -21.32 -7.63
N TYR A 147 3.71 -21.45 -7.32
CA TYR A 147 3.21 -21.38 -5.95
C TYR A 147 3.70 -22.51 -5.05
N ALA A 148 3.91 -23.72 -5.58
CA ALA A 148 4.54 -24.80 -4.83
C ALA A 148 5.99 -24.44 -4.46
N ARG A 149 6.74 -23.82 -5.39
CA ARG A 149 8.10 -23.38 -5.13
C ARG A 149 8.19 -22.22 -4.14
N THR A 150 7.27 -21.25 -4.20
CA THR A 150 7.21 -20.17 -3.20
C THR A 150 6.82 -20.70 -1.83
N ALA A 151 5.88 -21.65 -1.76
CA ALA A 151 5.55 -22.33 -0.50
C ALA A 151 6.77 -23.05 0.09
N GLU A 152 7.51 -23.83 -0.71
CA GLU A 152 8.74 -24.50 -0.26
C GLU A 152 9.75 -23.51 0.34
N ALA A 153 9.91 -22.33 -0.27
CA ALA A 153 10.86 -21.32 0.19
C ALA A 153 10.40 -20.54 1.44
N PHE A 154 9.10 -20.33 1.61
CA PHE A 154 8.60 -19.31 2.55
C PHE A 154 7.57 -19.79 3.59
N LEU A 155 7.05 -21.02 3.50
CA LEU A 155 6.07 -21.51 4.49
C LEU A 155 6.62 -21.49 5.92
N SER A 156 7.92 -21.73 6.13
CA SER A 156 8.51 -21.65 7.47
C SER A 156 8.59 -20.23 8.02
N ALA A 157 8.47 -19.21 7.15
CA ALA A 157 8.52 -17.79 7.50
C ALA A 157 7.12 -17.17 7.72
N GLN A 158 6.07 -17.99 7.79
CA GLN A 158 4.70 -17.54 8.06
C GLN A 158 4.49 -17.12 9.52
N TRP A 159 3.64 -16.13 9.74
CA TRP A 159 3.22 -15.70 11.07
C TRP A 159 2.47 -16.81 11.83
N PRO A 160 2.65 -16.95 13.16
CA PRO A 160 3.48 -16.12 14.05
C PRO A 160 4.95 -16.53 14.15
N ALA A 161 5.36 -17.64 13.52
CA ALA A 161 6.74 -18.13 13.61
C ALA A 161 7.75 -17.30 12.80
N GLY A 162 7.28 -16.63 11.75
CA GLY A 162 8.05 -15.71 10.91
C GLY A 162 7.26 -14.46 10.54
N PRO A 163 7.83 -13.59 9.69
CA PRO A 163 7.30 -12.26 9.45
C PRO A 163 6.11 -12.21 8.48
N ILE A 164 5.81 -13.26 7.71
CA ILE A 164 4.80 -13.20 6.64
C ILE A 164 3.39 -13.28 7.24
N ILE A 165 2.68 -12.15 7.25
CA ILE A 165 1.35 -12.03 7.87
C ILE A 165 0.18 -12.15 6.89
N ALA A 166 0.41 -11.96 5.60
CA ALA A 166 -0.63 -12.03 4.57
C ALA A 166 -0.02 -12.22 3.18
N LEU A 167 -0.84 -12.68 2.25
CA LEU A 167 -0.52 -12.75 0.83
C LEU A 167 -1.44 -11.84 0.01
N GLN A 168 -0.88 -11.17 -1.01
CA GLN A 168 -1.69 -10.64 -2.09
C GLN A 168 -1.70 -11.64 -3.24
N VAL A 169 -2.89 -12.14 -3.60
CA VAL A 169 -3.06 -12.99 -4.78
C VAL A 169 -3.24 -12.12 -6.01
N ASP A 170 -2.42 -12.34 -7.03
CA ASP A 170 -2.46 -11.59 -8.29
C ASP A 170 -2.42 -10.06 -8.11
N HIS A 171 -2.79 -9.30 -9.14
CA HIS A 171 -2.80 -7.84 -9.06
C HIS A 171 -3.81 -7.23 -10.03
N GLU A 172 -4.80 -6.51 -9.49
CA GLU A 172 -5.82 -5.79 -10.25
C GLU A 172 -6.41 -6.59 -11.44
N ILE A 173 -7.04 -7.74 -11.16
CA ILE A 173 -7.51 -8.70 -12.17
C ILE A 173 -8.70 -8.15 -12.98
N SER A 174 -8.47 -7.11 -13.77
CA SER A 174 -9.41 -6.41 -14.66
C SER A 174 -8.83 -5.10 -15.22
N SER A 175 -7.63 -4.65 -14.82
CA SER A 175 -7.05 -3.40 -15.32
C SER A 175 -6.60 -3.57 -16.78
N GLY A 176 -7.60 -3.45 -17.66
CA GLY A 176 -7.47 -3.33 -19.11
C GLY A 176 -6.85 -2.00 -19.51
N GLU A 177 -5.77 -1.58 -18.84
CA GLU A 177 -4.89 -0.58 -19.44
C GLU A 177 -4.36 -1.20 -20.74
N ALA A 178 -4.74 -0.57 -21.85
CA ALA A 178 -4.28 -0.91 -23.18
C ALA A 178 -3.00 -0.10 -23.47
N PRO A 179 -2.03 -0.65 -24.22
CA PRO A 179 -0.91 0.11 -24.75
C PRO A 179 -1.35 1.38 -25.50
N PRO A 180 -0.52 2.44 -25.54
CA PRO A 180 -0.81 3.62 -26.36
C PRO A 180 -1.07 3.24 -27.82
N GLY A 181 -2.26 3.56 -28.33
CA GLY A 181 -2.69 3.25 -29.70
C GLY A 181 -3.50 1.96 -29.84
N GLU A 182 -3.66 1.16 -28.78
CA GLU A 182 -4.60 0.02 -28.74
C GLU A 182 -5.97 0.44 -28.19
N ARG A 183 -7.02 -0.32 -28.53
CA ARG A 183 -8.39 -0.02 -28.09
C ARG A 183 -8.46 -0.04 -26.56
N THR A 184 -8.80 1.10 -25.96
CA THR A 184 -9.27 1.12 -24.56
C THR A 184 -10.50 0.22 -24.47
N PRO A 185 -10.61 -0.70 -23.49
CA PRO A 185 -11.77 -1.57 -23.37
C PRO A 185 -13.04 -0.71 -23.36
N SER A 186 -13.95 -0.98 -24.30
CA SER A 186 -15.22 -0.27 -24.34
C SER A 186 -16.13 -0.74 -23.20
N LEU A 187 -17.27 -0.09 -23.00
CA LEU A 187 -18.31 -0.58 -22.08
C LEU A 187 -19.01 -1.87 -22.58
N ASN A 188 -18.49 -2.49 -23.64
CA ASN A 188 -18.97 -3.76 -24.15
C ASN A 188 -18.38 -4.91 -23.32
N PRO A 189 -19.19 -5.75 -22.65
CA PRO A 189 -18.70 -6.90 -21.92
C PRO A 189 -17.92 -7.91 -22.78
N LEU A 190 -18.11 -7.92 -24.11
CA LEU A 190 -17.29 -8.76 -25.01
C LEU A 190 -15.82 -8.32 -25.06
N ASP A 191 -15.51 -7.05 -24.77
CA ASP A 191 -14.13 -6.56 -24.69
C ASP A 191 -13.48 -6.90 -23.34
N MET A 192 -14.27 -7.35 -22.36
CA MET A 192 -13.80 -7.76 -21.02
C MET A 192 -13.62 -9.28 -20.89
N ILE A 193 -14.11 -10.05 -21.86
CA ILE A 193 -13.97 -11.51 -21.90
C ILE A 193 -12.71 -11.86 -22.70
N ASP A 194 -11.92 -12.80 -22.16
CA ASP A 194 -10.87 -13.46 -22.91
C ASP A 194 -11.50 -14.42 -23.95
N HIS A 195 -11.23 -14.18 -25.24
CA HIS A 195 -11.73 -15.00 -26.34
C HIS A 195 -10.87 -16.22 -26.68
N ASN A 196 -9.90 -16.57 -25.82
CA ASN A 196 -9.15 -17.81 -25.94
C ASN A 196 -10.12 -19.02 -26.12
N PRO A 197 -9.84 -19.97 -27.03
CA PRO A 197 -10.72 -21.12 -27.27
C PRO A 197 -11.08 -21.92 -26.02
N HIS A 198 -10.22 -21.96 -25.00
CA HIS A 198 -10.55 -22.58 -23.72
C HIS A 198 -11.74 -21.87 -23.05
N VAL A 199 -11.70 -20.54 -22.98
CA VAL A 199 -12.76 -19.74 -22.35
C VAL A 199 -14.06 -19.86 -23.14
N THR A 200 -14.00 -19.62 -24.45
CA THR A 200 -15.21 -19.52 -25.30
C THR A 200 -15.86 -20.88 -25.60
N ARG A 201 -15.08 -21.96 -25.67
CA ARG A 201 -15.61 -23.31 -26.01
C ARG A 201 -15.71 -24.26 -24.83
N THR A 202 -15.05 -23.97 -23.71
CA THR A 202 -15.07 -24.83 -22.51
C THR A 202 -15.76 -24.15 -21.35
N LEU A 203 -15.30 -22.96 -20.94
CA LEU A 203 -15.81 -22.30 -19.75
C LEU A 203 -17.20 -21.71 -19.95
N TRP A 204 -17.50 -21.16 -21.13
CA TRP A 204 -18.83 -20.65 -21.46
C TRP A 204 -19.92 -21.73 -21.34
N PRO A 205 -19.80 -22.92 -21.95
CA PRO A 205 -20.74 -24.03 -21.72
C PRO A 205 -20.84 -24.48 -20.26
N VAL A 206 -19.72 -24.47 -19.52
CA VAL A 206 -19.71 -24.83 -18.08
C VAL A 206 -20.51 -23.81 -17.26
N TRP A 207 -20.30 -22.53 -17.53
CA TRP A 207 -21.03 -21.45 -16.87
C TRP A 207 -22.52 -21.51 -17.21
N LEU A 208 -22.88 -21.66 -18.48
CA LEU A 208 -24.28 -21.82 -18.90
C LEU A 208 -24.96 -23.02 -18.23
N ARG A 209 -24.25 -24.15 -18.10
CA ARG A 209 -24.77 -25.32 -17.38
C ARG A 209 -25.00 -25.01 -15.90
N LYS A 210 -24.07 -24.32 -15.25
CA LYS A 210 -24.23 -23.90 -13.84
C LYS A 210 -25.40 -22.93 -13.69
N ARG A 211 -25.57 -22.02 -14.64
CA ARG A 211 -26.62 -21.00 -14.68
C ARG A 211 -28.00 -21.61 -14.88
N TYR A 212 -28.18 -22.42 -15.91
CA TYR A 212 -29.50 -22.88 -16.38
C TYR A 212 -29.88 -24.30 -15.95
N GLN A 213 -28.92 -25.08 -15.48
CA GLN A 213 -29.05 -26.48 -15.04
C GLN A 213 -29.47 -27.49 -16.14
N SER A 214 -30.29 -27.09 -17.11
CA SER A 214 -30.72 -27.91 -18.26
C SER A 214 -30.70 -27.11 -19.57
N ILE A 215 -30.42 -27.80 -20.68
CA ILE A 215 -30.42 -27.17 -22.01
C ILE A 215 -31.82 -26.71 -22.42
N ALA A 216 -32.87 -27.39 -21.94
CA ALA A 216 -34.26 -27.00 -22.18
C ALA A 216 -34.58 -25.64 -21.54
N ALA A 217 -34.11 -25.38 -20.32
CA ALA A 217 -34.28 -24.09 -19.66
C ALA A 217 -33.55 -22.96 -20.41
N LEU A 218 -32.33 -23.20 -20.88
CA LEU A 218 -31.59 -22.24 -21.71
C LEU A 218 -32.32 -21.98 -23.02
N ASN A 219 -32.72 -23.03 -23.74
CA ASN A 219 -33.43 -22.91 -25.02
C ASN A 219 -34.75 -22.14 -24.86
N SER A 220 -35.46 -22.34 -23.74
CA SER A 220 -36.65 -21.56 -23.40
C SER A 220 -36.32 -20.08 -23.18
N ALA A 221 -35.27 -19.79 -22.41
CA ALA A 221 -34.84 -18.42 -22.09
C ALA A 221 -34.31 -17.66 -23.32
N TYR A 222 -33.52 -18.32 -24.16
CA TYR A 222 -32.89 -17.72 -25.34
C TYR A 222 -33.80 -17.78 -26.58
N GLY A 223 -34.83 -18.62 -26.58
CA GLY A 223 -35.64 -18.88 -27.77
C GLY A 223 -34.90 -19.67 -28.85
N THR A 224 -34.06 -20.62 -28.43
CA THR A 224 -33.18 -21.42 -29.29
C THR A 224 -33.52 -22.92 -29.22
N SER A 225 -32.78 -23.76 -29.94
CA SER A 225 -33.01 -25.22 -30.01
C SER A 225 -31.70 -26.01 -30.02
N HIS A 226 -30.74 -25.60 -29.18
CA HIS A 226 -29.45 -26.30 -29.06
C HIS A 226 -29.64 -27.69 -28.43
N ALA A 227 -28.89 -28.68 -28.90
CA ALA A 227 -28.94 -30.05 -28.36
C ALA A 227 -28.18 -30.16 -27.04
N THR A 228 -27.05 -29.46 -26.91
CA THR A 228 -26.20 -29.44 -25.72
C THR A 228 -25.70 -28.03 -25.42
N PHE A 229 -25.19 -27.79 -24.21
CA PHE A 229 -24.57 -26.50 -23.85
C PHE A 229 -23.32 -26.18 -24.69
N SER A 230 -22.63 -27.20 -25.20
CA SER A 230 -21.44 -27.01 -26.04
C SER A 230 -21.78 -26.49 -27.45
N ASP A 231 -23.04 -26.62 -27.87
CA ASP A 231 -23.53 -26.10 -29.15
C ASP A 231 -23.93 -24.61 -29.07
N VAL A 232 -23.89 -24.00 -27.89
CA VAL A 232 -24.26 -22.60 -27.65
C VAL A 232 -23.00 -21.73 -27.80
N PRO A 233 -22.84 -20.96 -28.89
CA PRO A 233 -21.66 -20.10 -29.04
C PRO A 233 -21.72 -18.91 -28.07
N LEU A 234 -20.55 -18.46 -27.61
CA LEU A 234 -20.44 -17.09 -27.09
C LEU A 234 -20.70 -16.13 -28.28
N PRO A 235 -21.58 -15.14 -28.15
CA PRO A 235 -21.89 -14.24 -29.27
C PRO A 235 -20.67 -13.39 -29.64
N GLY A 236 -20.39 -13.28 -30.94
CA GLY A 236 -19.32 -12.40 -31.46
C GLY A 236 -19.69 -10.91 -31.47
N GLU A 237 -20.99 -10.61 -31.39
CA GLU A 237 -21.55 -9.26 -31.28
C GLU A 237 -22.76 -9.28 -30.35
N LEU A 238 -22.99 -8.20 -29.61
CA LEU A 238 -24.18 -8.09 -28.78
C LEU A 238 -25.44 -7.87 -29.63
N PRO A 239 -26.59 -8.50 -29.30
CA PRO A 239 -27.83 -8.32 -30.04
C PRO A 239 -28.34 -6.86 -30.06
N GLY A 240 -28.45 -6.22 -31.23
CA GLY A 240 -28.85 -4.81 -31.36
C GLY A 240 -30.36 -4.49 -31.36
N SER A 241 -31.21 -5.17 -30.56
CA SER A 241 -32.68 -4.91 -30.55
C SER A 241 -33.35 -5.20 -29.20
N PRO A 242 -34.39 -4.42 -28.81
CA PRO A 242 -34.98 -4.36 -27.47
C PRO A 242 -35.99 -5.49 -27.15
N ALA A 243 -35.69 -6.75 -27.49
CA ALA A 243 -36.53 -7.88 -27.05
C ALA A 243 -36.00 -8.48 -25.74
N ALA A 244 -36.89 -8.80 -24.78
CA ALA A 244 -36.52 -9.35 -23.46
C ALA A 244 -35.54 -10.55 -23.52
N ARG A 245 -35.71 -11.44 -24.51
CA ARG A 245 -34.80 -12.58 -24.74
C ARG A 245 -33.38 -12.16 -25.15
N ARG A 246 -33.24 -11.05 -25.89
CA ARG A 246 -31.94 -10.49 -26.32
C ARG A 246 -31.23 -9.77 -25.17
N VAL A 247 -31.99 -9.12 -24.28
CA VAL A 247 -31.48 -8.53 -23.03
C VAL A 247 -30.91 -9.61 -22.11
N ARG A 248 -31.56 -10.78 -22.02
CA ARG A 248 -31.07 -11.94 -21.28
C ARG A 248 -29.68 -12.39 -21.73
N VAL A 249 -29.45 -12.48 -23.04
CA VAL A 249 -28.14 -12.85 -23.59
C VAL A 249 -27.07 -11.81 -23.22
N CYS A 250 -27.37 -10.52 -23.32
CA CYS A 250 -26.43 -9.46 -22.94
C CYS A 250 -26.05 -9.54 -21.45
N LEU A 251 -27.05 -9.82 -20.61
CA LEU A 251 -26.84 -10.01 -19.17
C LEU A 251 -25.95 -11.19 -18.86
N ASP A 252 -26.18 -12.31 -19.54
CA ASP A 252 -25.40 -13.51 -19.33
C ASP A 252 -23.97 -13.36 -19.81
N VAL A 253 -23.73 -12.62 -20.91
CA VAL A 253 -22.39 -12.25 -21.36
C VAL A 253 -21.68 -11.37 -20.31
N SER A 254 -22.36 -10.36 -19.76
CA SER A 254 -21.80 -9.52 -18.69
C SER A 254 -21.46 -10.32 -17.43
N GLN A 255 -22.39 -11.16 -16.96
CA GLN A 255 -22.18 -12.00 -15.77
C GLN A 255 -21.11 -13.07 -16.00
N PHE A 256 -20.96 -13.54 -17.23
CA PHE A 256 -19.86 -14.45 -17.59
C PHE A 256 -18.51 -13.75 -17.55
N ALA A 257 -18.41 -12.49 -17.97
CA ALA A 257 -17.20 -11.68 -17.83
C ALA A 257 -16.78 -11.57 -16.35
N ASP A 258 -17.71 -11.17 -15.48
CA ASP A 258 -17.49 -11.12 -14.02
C ASP A 258 -17.09 -12.48 -13.45
N TRP A 259 -17.80 -13.53 -13.87
CA TRP A 259 -17.54 -14.88 -13.40
C TRP A 259 -16.16 -15.38 -13.83
N CYS A 260 -15.68 -15.07 -15.04
CA CYS A 260 -14.34 -15.46 -15.49
C CYS A 260 -13.24 -14.90 -14.57
N LEU A 261 -13.39 -13.65 -14.15
CA LEU A 261 -12.43 -12.99 -13.24
C LEU A 261 -12.49 -13.60 -11.84
N ALA A 262 -13.69 -13.77 -11.28
CA ALA A 262 -13.87 -14.47 -10.01
C ALA A 262 -13.37 -15.92 -10.07
N TYR A 263 -13.55 -16.61 -11.20
CA TYR A 263 -13.09 -17.98 -11.40
C TYR A 263 -11.56 -18.06 -11.43
N ALA A 264 -10.88 -17.14 -12.11
CA ALA A 264 -9.42 -17.04 -12.10
C ALA A 264 -8.90 -16.77 -10.68
N LEU A 265 -9.46 -15.77 -9.99
CA LEU A 265 -9.08 -15.41 -8.63
C LEU A 265 -9.31 -16.56 -7.63
N GLN A 266 -10.45 -17.25 -7.74
CA GLN A 266 -10.75 -18.43 -6.93
C GLN A 266 -9.72 -19.54 -7.17
N THR A 267 -9.32 -19.74 -8.42
CA THR A 267 -8.35 -20.77 -8.80
C THR A 267 -7.01 -20.50 -8.12
N TYR A 268 -6.47 -19.28 -8.24
CA TYR A 268 -5.19 -18.94 -7.62
C TYR A 268 -5.24 -18.95 -6.10
N THR A 269 -6.32 -18.45 -5.51
CA THR A 269 -6.53 -18.52 -4.05
C THR A 269 -6.54 -19.97 -3.57
N LYS A 270 -7.22 -20.88 -4.28
CA LYS A 270 -7.21 -22.32 -3.98
C LYS A 270 -5.82 -22.95 -4.15
N LEU A 271 -5.05 -22.54 -5.15
CA LEU A 271 -3.68 -23.02 -5.34
C LEU A 271 -2.77 -22.59 -4.19
N LEU A 272 -2.87 -21.35 -3.70
CA LEU A 272 -2.13 -20.90 -2.51
C LEU A 272 -2.51 -21.71 -1.27
N ARG A 273 -3.81 -21.97 -1.05
CA ARG A 273 -4.28 -22.82 0.05
C ARG A 273 -3.79 -24.26 -0.07
N THR A 274 -3.81 -24.82 -1.28
CA THR A 274 -3.31 -26.18 -1.56
C THR A 274 -1.80 -26.28 -1.37
N ALA A 275 -1.07 -25.22 -1.69
CA ALA A 275 0.36 -25.10 -1.43
C ALA A 275 0.69 -25.00 0.07
N GLY A 276 -0.31 -24.88 0.95
CA GLY A 276 -0.16 -24.97 2.40
C GLY A 276 -0.19 -23.65 3.16
N TRP A 277 -0.52 -22.53 2.51
CA TRP A 277 -0.57 -21.22 3.16
C TRP A 277 -1.85 -21.04 4.00
N PRO A 278 -1.74 -20.83 5.33
CA PRO A 278 -2.90 -20.57 6.18
C PRO A 278 -3.15 -19.07 6.43
N VAL A 279 -2.15 -18.21 6.18
CA VAL A 279 -2.25 -16.76 6.38
C VAL A 279 -3.35 -16.13 5.51
N PRO A 280 -3.93 -14.99 5.91
CA PRO A 280 -4.94 -14.27 5.13
C PRO A 280 -4.45 -13.96 3.71
N VAL A 281 -5.35 -14.06 2.75
CA VAL A 281 -5.12 -13.76 1.33
C VAL A 281 -6.07 -12.64 0.94
N PHE A 282 -5.56 -11.60 0.28
CA PHE A 282 -6.37 -10.53 -0.29
C PHE A 282 -6.08 -10.30 -1.76
N HIS A 283 -6.99 -9.61 -2.44
CA HIS A 283 -6.80 -9.09 -3.79
C HIS A 283 -7.02 -7.58 -3.82
N ASP A 284 -6.25 -6.86 -4.62
CA ASP A 284 -6.41 -5.41 -4.80
C ASP A 284 -7.25 -5.07 -6.03
N LEU A 285 -8.16 -4.11 -5.86
CA LEU A 285 -8.99 -3.58 -6.94
C LEU A 285 -8.36 -2.33 -7.55
N ALA A 286 -8.42 -2.26 -8.88
CA ALA A 286 -7.92 -1.13 -9.64
C ALA A 286 -8.53 0.21 -9.19
N PRO A 287 -7.77 1.31 -9.28
CA PRO A 287 -8.32 2.64 -9.03
C PRO A 287 -9.37 2.97 -10.09
N SER A 288 -10.56 3.40 -9.67
CA SER A 288 -11.61 3.80 -10.61
C SER A 288 -12.34 5.04 -10.11
N ARG A 289 -12.65 5.95 -11.04
CA ARG A 289 -13.57 7.06 -10.75
C ARG A 289 -14.98 6.52 -10.48
N TRP A 290 -15.79 7.25 -9.72
CA TRP A 290 -17.17 6.85 -9.42
C TRP A 290 -17.97 6.48 -10.70
N MET A 291 -17.83 7.28 -11.77
CA MET A 291 -18.49 7.04 -13.05
C MET A 291 -18.10 5.71 -13.72
N ARG A 292 -16.93 5.17 -13.36
CA ARG A 292 -16.38 3.90 -13.85
C ARG A 292 -16.58 2.73 -12.89
N VAL A 293 -17.31 2.90 -11.78
CA VAL A 293 -17.58 1.81 -10.82
C VAL A 293 -18.36 0.65 -11.47
N GLY A 294 -19.21 0.95 -12.45
CA GLY A 294 -19.85 -0.06 -13.30
C GLY A 294 -18.95 -0.61 -14.42
N GLN A 295 -17.67 -0.25 -14.46
CA GLN A 295 -16.65 -0.88 -15.32
C GLN A 295 -15.79 -1.87 -14.52
N LEU A 296 -15.91 -1.84 -13.19
CA LEU A 296 -15.25 -2.81 -12.35
C LEU A 296 -16.02 -4.13 -12.41
N PRO A 297 -15.31 -5.26 -12.29
CA PRO A 297 -15.94 -6.55 -12.10
C PRO A 297 -16.87 -6.51 -10.88
N SER A 298 -17.84 -7.42 -10.85
CA SER A 298 -18.69 -7.59 -9.68
C SER A 298 -17.88 -7.78 -8.40
N ILE A 299 -17.83 -6.74 -7.56
CA ILE A 299 -17.12 -6.75 -6.28
C ILE A 299 -17.73 -7.84 -5.39
N SER A 300 -19.05 -8.01 -5.41
CA SER A 300 -19.74 -9.10 -4.71
C SER A 300 -19.23 -10.47 -5.17
N ALA A 301 -19.09 -10.71 -6.48
CA ALA A 301 -18.59 -11.98 -7.02
C ALA A 301 -17.11 -12.23 -6.67
N LEU A 302 -16.26 -11.21 -6.71
CA LEU A 302 -14.87 -11.31 -6.25
C LEU A 302 -14.79 -11.61 -4.75
N ALA A 303 -15.64 -10.97 -3.95
CA ALA A 303 -15.68 -11.13 -2.51
C ALA A 303 -16.24 -12.49 -2.05
N GLU A 304 -17.00 -13.20 -2.90
CA GLU A 304 -17.39 -14.59 -2.65
C GLU A 304 -16.19 -15.55 -2.66
N VAL A 305 -15.17 -15.25 -3.47
CA VAL A 305 -14.02 -16.15 -3.69
C VAL A 305 -12.76 -15.70 -2.96
N CYS A 306 -12.62 -14.40 -2.73
CA CYS A 306 -11.56 -13.78 -1.95
C CYS A 306 -12.18 -12.65 -1.10
N PRO A 307 -12.67 -12.95 0.12
CA PRO A 307 -13.45 -11.97 0.89
C PRO A 307 -12.69 -10.71 1.27
N TRP A 308 -11.38 -10.80 1.52
CA TRP A 308 -10.56 -9.64 1.84
C TRP A 308 -10.15 -8.93 0.55
N LEU A 309 -10.82 -7.82 0.25
CA LEU A 309 -10.53 -6.99 -0.93
C LEU A 309 -9.95 -5.64 -0.49
N GLY A 310 -8.85 -5.24 -1.11
CA GLY A 310 -8.29 -3.90 -0.99
C GLY A 310 -8.67 -3.03 -2.19
N HIS A 311 -8.61 -1.71 -2.04
CA HIS A 311 -8.68 -0.81 -3.20
C HIS A 311 -7.43 0.05 -3.35
N ASN A 312 -7.16 0.43 -4.60
CA ASN A 312 -6.06 1.30 -4.96
C ASN A 312 -6.56 2.73 -5.21
N LEU A 313 -5.76 3.72 -4.82
CA LEU A 313 -6.07 5.15 -4.99
C LEU A 313 -5.00 5.81 -5.84
N SER A 314 -5.38 6.16 -7.07
CA SER A 314 -4.57 6.97 -8.00
C SER A 314 -5.06 8.42 -7.98
N ALA A 315 -4.59 9.20 -7.01
CA ALA A 315 -4.73 10.66 -7.06
C ALA A 315 -3.99 11.13 -8.33
N HIS A 316 -4.73 11.77 -9.24
CA HIS A 316 -4.40 11.91 -10.66
C HIS A 316 -2.90 11.93 -11.01
N LEU A 317 -2.49 10.87 -11.72
CA LEU A 317 -1.23 10.78 -12.45
C LEU A 317 -1.04 12.03 -13.33
N GLN A 318 0.14 12.65 -13.21
CA GLN A 318 0.70 13.75 -14.03
C GLN A 318 0.35 15.20 -13.68
N ARG A 319 0.69 15.66 -12.46
CA ARG A 319 1.11 17.06 -12.27
C ARG A 319 2.33 17.15 -11.34
N ASP A 320 3.52 17.06 -11.92
CA ASP A 320 4.82 17.56 -11.43
C ASP A 320 5.00 17.72 -9.90
N GLY A 321 4.72 16.68 -9.12
CA GLY A 321 5.00 16.67 -7.68
C GLY A 321 4.17 17.64 -6.82
N HIS A 322 3.05 18.17 -7.33
CA HIS A 322 2.14 19.03 -6.57
C HIS A 322 1.06 18.20 -5.85
N GLU A 323 0.65 18.62 -4.65
CA GLU A 323 -0.57 18.10 -4.02
C GLU A 323 -1.77 18.43 -4.91
N VAL A 324 -2.44 17.40 -5.41
CA VAL A 324 -3.64 17.52 -6.24
C VAL A 324 -4.84 17.41 -5.32
N ALA A 325 -5.70 18.42 -5.32
CA ALA A 325 -7.01 18.32 -4.69
C ALA A 325 -7.84 17.27 -5.44
N LEU A 326 -8.39 16.31 -4.70
CA LEU A 326 -9.52 15.54 -5.22
C LEU A 326 -10.70 16.49 -5.30
N ASP A 327 -11.47 16.45 -6.39
CA ASP A 327 -12.79 17.05 -6.36
C ASP A 327 -13.63 16.38 -5.25
N PHE A 328 -14.66 17.08 -4.78
CA PHE A 328 -15.44 16.61 -3.64
C PHE A 328 -16.07 15.24 -3.89
N ALA A 329 -16.49 14.97 -5.12
CA ALA A 329 -17.14 13.72 -5.48
C ALA A 329 -16.17 12.53 -5.43
N GLN A 330 -14.94 12.72 -5.92
CA GLN A 330 -13.88 11.73 -5.87
C GLN A 330 -13.37 11.51 -4.44
N TYR A 331 -13.25 12.57 -3.64
CA TYR A 331 -12.93 12.43 -2.21
C TYR A 331 -13.98 11.57 -1.48
N VAL A 332 -15.28 11.85 -1.65
CA VAL A 332 -16.34 11.04 -1.03
C VAL A 332 -16.30 9.60 -1.53
N HIS A 333 -16.01 9.39 -2.82
CA HIS A 333 -15.83 8.05 -3.40
C HIS A 333 -14.77 7.25 -2.68
N ASP A 334 -13.54 7.77 -2.66
CA ASP A 334 -12.36 7.01 -2.25
C ASP A 334 -12.24 6.95 -0.73
N ALA A 335 -12.55 8.05 -0.04
CA ALA A 335 -12.40 8.13 1.40
C ALA A 335 -13.53 7.42 2.15
N HIS A 336 -14.78 7.71 1.78
CA HIS A 336 -15.95 7.24 2.54
C HIS A 336 -16.59 6.01 1.90
N TRP A 337 -17.01 6.09 0.64
CA TRP A 337 -17.85 5.06 0.05
C TRP A 337 -17.11 3.74 -0.23
N ARG A 338 -15.98 3.76 -0.97
CA ARG A 338 -15.22 2.54 -1.32
C ARG A 338 -14.69 1.84 -0.07
N THR A 339 -14.10 2.61 0.85
CA THR A 339 -13.55 2.08 2.11
C THR A 339 -14.62 1.34 2.91
N LYS A 340 -15.81 1.93 3.06
CA LYS A 340 -16.94 1.31 3.79
C LYS A 340 -17.55 0.14 3.03
N LEU A 341 -17.70 0.24 1.70
CA LEU A 341 -18.22 -0.85 0.89
C LEU A 341 -17.32 -2.09 0.99
N LEU A 342 -16.00 -1.94 0.84
CA LEU A 342 -15.09 -3.08 0.93
C LEU A 342 -15.02 -3.67 2.34
N ALA A 343 -15.11 -2.83 3.39
CA ALA A 343 -15.23 -3.30 4.76
C ALA A 343 -16.49 -4.17 4.97
N SER A 344 -17.60 -3.84 4.30
CA SER A 344 -18.85 -4.61 4.39
C SER A 344 -18.73 -6.05 3.86
N TYR A 345 -17.80 -6.30 2.92
CA TYR A 345 -17.55 -7.63 2.38
C TYR A 345 -16.63 -8.50 3.27
N ALA A 346 -15.86 -7.85 4.15
CA ALA A 346 -14.83 -8.48 4.97
C ALA A 346 -14.89 -8.02 6.46
N PRO A 347 -16.02 -8.21 7.17
CA PRO A 347 -16.23 -7.65 8.52
C PRO A 347 -15.29 -8.17 9.62
N HIS A 348 -14.42 -9.13 9.29
CA HIS A 348 -13.44 -9.73 10.20
C HIS A 348 -11.99 -9.42 9.83
N GLN A 349 -11.78 -8.64 8.76
CA GLN A 349 -10.50 -8.21 8.24
C GLN A 349 -10.45 -6.68 8.31
N PRO A 350 -9.25 -6.07 8.43
CA PRO A 350 -9.15 -4.62 8.40
C PRO A 350 -9.53 -4.08 7.02
N SER A 351 -10.24 -2.94 7.00
CA SER A 351 -10.46 -2.19 5.77
C SER A 351 -9.10 -1.79 5.16
N LEU A 352 -8.88 -2.11 3.88
CA LEU A 352 -7.56 -2.07 3.26
C LEU A 352 -7.51 -1.13 2.06
N LEU A 353 -6.58 -0.17 2.14
CA LEU A 353 -6.11 0.62 1.01
C LEU A 353 -4.80 0.00 0.54
N SER A 354 -4.91 -0.88 -0.45
CA SER A 354 -3.85 -1.79 -0.89
C SER A 354 -2.73 -1.10 -1.65
N GLN A 355 -2.99 0.07 -2.25
CA GLN A 355 -1.98 0.92 -2.86
C GLN A 355 -2.38 2.40 -2.82
N VAL A 356 -1.50 3.23 -2.27
CA VAL A 356 -1.63 4.70 -2.32
C VAL A 356 -0.27 5.38 -2.30
N SER A 357 -0.11 6.42 -3.12
CA SER A 357 1.13 7.19 -3.17
C SER A 357 1.24 8.17 -2.00
N ALA A 358 2.39 8.18 -1.32
CA ALA A 358 2.71 9.18 -0.30
C ALA A 358 2.92 10.59 -0.89
N ALA A 359 3.11 10.74 -2.21
CA ALA A 359 3.20 12.04 -2.85
C ALA A 359 1.91 12.88 -2.68
N HIS A 360 0.79 12.23 -2.36
CA HIS A 360 -0.50 12.85 -2.13
C HIS A 360 -0.94 12.62 -0.67
N SER A 361 -0.24 13.25 0.29
CA SER A 361 -0.50 13.10 1.73
C SER A 361 -1.97 13.32 2.11
N PHE A 362 -2.61 14.31 1.49
CA PHE A 362 -4.04 14.57 1.69
C PHE A 362 -4.89 13.35 1.36
N ALA A 363 -4.72 12.73 0.19
CA ALA A 363 -5.52 11.58 -0.24
C ALA A 363 -5.29 10.36 0.66
N LEU A 364 -4.03 10.07 1.01
CA LEU A 364 -3.69 9.01 1.96
C LEU A 364 -4.40 9.22 3.31
N GLN A 365 -4.31 10.43 3.88
CA GLN A 365 -4.85 10.71 5.22
C GLN A 365 -6.38 10.80 5.24
N ALA A 366 -6.98 11.37 4.19
CA ALA A 366 -8.42 11.61 4.11
C ALA A 366 -9.24 10.31 4.15
N THR A 367 -8.69 9.19 3.66
CA THR A 367 -9.36 7.88 3.71
C THR A 367 -9.60 7.34 5.12
N TYR A 368 -8.84 7.80 6.13
CA TYR A 368 -9.09 7.44 7.52
C TYR A 368 -10.39 8.05 8.05
N ALA A 369 -10.90 9.14 7.46
CA ALA A 369 -12.22 9.70 7.80
C ALA A 369 -13.36 8.70 7.53
N GLY A 370 -13.21 7.86 6.49
CA GLY A 370 -14.18 6.79 6.20
C GLY A 370 -13.96 5.48 6.97
N GLY A 371 -13.02 5.45 7.93
CA GLY A 371 -12.77 4.28 8.77
C GLY A 371 -11.71 3.31 8.22
N LEU A 372 -10.71 3.80 7.48
CA LEU A 372 -9.58 2.98 7.05
C LEU A 372 -8.79 2.40 8.25
N GLU A 373 -8.38 1.13 8.16
CA GLU A 373 -7.65 0.41 9.22
C GLU A 373 -6.28 -0.14 8.76
N ALA A 374 -6.05 -0.26 7.46
CA ALA A 374 -4.81 -0.75 6.88
C ALA A 374 -4.47 0.03 5.60
N ALA A 375 -3.22 0.47 5.47
CA ALA A 375 -2.74 1.16 4.26
C ALA A 375 -1.36 0.63 3.83
N VAL A 376 -1.18 0.49 2.51
CA VAL A 376 0.12 0.23 1.89
C VAL A 376 0.54 1.44 1.07
N VAL A 377 1.62 2.10 1.50
CA VAL A 377 2.24 3.18 0.71
C VAL A 377 2.97 2.55 -0.48
N SER A 378 2.46 2.82 -1.68
CA SER A 378 2.89 2.26 -2.96
C SER A 378 3.01 3.39 -3.99
N PRO A 379 4.19 3.62 -4.61
CA PRO A 379 5.48 3.00 -4.33
C PRO A 379 6.11 3.58 -3.04
N GLY A 380 6.68 2.72 -2.20
CA GLY A 380 7.37 3.13 -0.96
C GLY A 380 8.83 3.52 -1.16
N VAL A 381 9.50 2.89 -2.12
CA VAL A 381 10.91 3.12 -2.44
C VAL A 381 11.07 3.26 -3.95
N GLN A 382 11.75 4.32 -4.37
CA GLN A 382 12.08 4.54 -5.77
C GLN A 382 13.17 3.54 -6.20
N ALA A 383 13.06 3.01 -7.41
CA ALA A 383 14.07 2.13 -7.99
C ALA A 383 15.22 2.92 -8.64
N ASP A 384 16.38 2.27 -8.77
CA ASP A 384 17.37 2.64 -9.79
C ASP A 384 16.75 2.39 -11.20
N PRO A 385 17.38 2.81 -12.31
CA PRO A 385 16.93 2.39 -13.64
C PRO A 385 16.77 0.87 -13.70
N ASP A 386 15.65 0.41 -14.25
CA ASP A 386 15.33 -1.02 -14.24
C ASP A 386 16.39 -1.80 -15.03
N PRO A 387 16.80 -2.99 -14.56
CA PRO A 387 17.49 -3.94 -15.41
C PRO A 387 16.65 -4.24 -16.64
N PRO A 388 17.26 -4.45 -17.83
CA PRO A 388 16.53 -4.78 -19.04
C PRO A 388 15.57 -5.97 -18.89
N ASP A 389 15.94 -6.94 -18.05
CA ASP A 389 15.15 -8.14 -17.78
C ASP A 389 14.00 -7.94 -16.76
N VAL A 390 13.94 -6.76 -16.13
CA VAL A 390 12.91 -6.43 -15.13
C VAL A 390 11.81 -5.57 -15.72
N GLY A 391 12.18 -4.53 -16.47
CA GLY A 391 11.23 -3.55 -17.00
C GLY A 391 11.89 -2.56 -17.95
N THR A 392 11.07 -1.85 -18.73
CA THR A 392 11.52 -0.80 -19.67
C THR A 392 11.48 0.60 -19.04
N SER A 393 11.13 0.71 -17.75
CA SER A 393 10.97 2.01 -17.10
C SER A 393 12.33 2.67 -16.84
N ILE A 394 12.46 3.94 -17.25
CA ILE A 394 13.66 4.74 -16.98
C ILE A 394 13.91 4.84 -15.47
N ARG A 395 12.84 4.95 -14.66
CA ARG A 395 12.83 4.86 -13.17
C ARG A 395 11.42 4.53 -12.66
N TRP A 396 11.27 3.44 -11.91
CA TRP A 396 10.01 3.16 -11.19
C TRP A 396 9.95 3.91 -9.86
N GLY A 397 8.74 4.37 -9.50
CA GLY A 397 8.50 5.02 -8.21
C GLY A 397 9.01 6.47 -8.08
N THR A 398 8.87 7.28 -9.14
CA THR A 398 9.34 8.69 -9.18
C THR A 398 8.75 9.61 -8.10
N GLY A 399 7.67 9.20 -7.42
CA GLY A 399 7.05 9.91 -6.28
C GLY A 399 7.28 9.26 -4.91
N ALA A 400 8.04 8.16 -4.82
CA ALA A 400 8.22 7.44 -3.57
C ALA A 400 8.92 8.28 -2.48
N PRO A 401 8.57 8.10 -1.19
CA PRO A 401 9.13 8.88 -0.09
C PRO A 401 10.64 8.63 0.12
N ILE A 402 11.12 7.45 -0.27
CA ILE A 402 12.51 7.02 -0.09
C ILE A 402 13.15 6.85 -1.48
N ARG A 403 14.27 7.52 -1.73
CA ARG A 403 15.08 7.36 -2.95
C ARG A 403 15.93 6.08 -2.88
N PRO A 404 16.48 5.58 -4.01
CA PRO A 404 17.25 4.33 -4.02
C PRO A 404 18.48 4.35 -3.09
N ASN A 405 19.05 5.53 -2.87
CA ASN A 405 20.20 5.76 -1.98
C ASN A 405 19.81 6.12 -0.54
N GLY A 406 18.53 6.00 -0.17
CA GLY A 406 18.03 6.26 1.18
C GLY A 406 17.81 7.75 1.52
N PHE A 407 17.96 8.67 0.56
CA PHE A 407 17.51 10.06 0.75
C PHE A 407 16.00 10.15 0.85
N LEU A 408 15.54 11.06 1.70
CA LEU A 408 14.13 11.24 2.02
C LEU A 408 13.55 12.42 1.23
N ARG A 409 12.31 12.27 0.75
CA ARG A 409 11.53 13.36 0.17
C ARG A 409 10.62 13.98 1.24
N PRO A 410 10.09 15.21 1.04
CA PRO A 410 9.16 15.82 1.99
C PRO A 410 7.95 14.95 2.37
N CYS A 411 7.42 14.17 1.41
CA CYS A 411 6.30 13.27 1.66
C CYS A 411 6.60 12.18 2.71
N PHE A 412 7.86 11.80 2.92
CA PHE A 412 8.27 10.90 4.00
C PHE A 412 7.78 11.40 5.36
N TRP A 413 7.94 12.70 5.63
CA TRP A 413 7.64 13.27 6.94
C TRP A 413 6.14 13.40 7.20
N HIS A 414 5.33 13.61 6.15
CA HIS A 414 3.87 13.59 6.28
C HIS A 414 3.35 12.18 6.57
N THR A 415 3.91 11.16 5.90
CA THR A 415 3.59 9.76 6.18
C THR A 415 4.05 9.37 7.58
N LYS A 416 5.26 9.79 7.99
CA LYS A 416 5.76 9.57 9.36
C LYS A 416 4.84 10.16 10.41
N ALA A 417 4.38 11.40 10.24
CA ALA A 417 3.45 12.02 11.17
C ALA A 417 2.17 11.20 11.35
N LEU A 418 1.58 10.72 10.25
CA LEU A 418 0.42 9.83 10.28
C LEU A 418 0.75 8.50 10.99
N PHE A 419 1.80 7.81 10.56
CA PHE A 419 2.15 6.49 11.09
C PHE A 419 2.52 6.52 12.58
N THR A 420 3.21 7.56 13.04
CA THR A 420 3.47 7.79 14.46
C THR A 420 2.17 7.98 15.26
N TYR A 421 1.21 8.73 14.74
CA TYR A 421 -0.12 8.88 15.37
C TYR A 421 -0.89 7.55 15.42
N LEU A 422 -0.91 6.80 14.31
CA LEU A 422 -1.60 5.50 14.25
C LEU A 422 -0.99 4.47 15.21
N ALA A 423 0.35 4.48 15.35
CA ALA A 423 1.04 3.63 16.31
C ALA A 423 0.66 3.97 17.75
N ALA A 424 0.56 5.26 18.10
CA ALA A 424 0.13 5.71 19.43
C ALA A 424 -1.33 5.36 19.75
N GLY A 425 -2.22 5.41 18.75
CA GLY A 425 -3.61 4.98 18.92
C GLY A 425 -3.76 3.49 19.21
N GLY A 426 -2.81 2.68 18.73
CA GLY A 426 -2.69 1.26 19.08
C GLY A 426 -3.99 0.46 18.92
N ALA A 427 -4.21 -0.47 19.86
CA ALA A 427 -5.31 -1.41 19.81
C ALA A 427 -6.66 -0.73 20.05
N GLU A 428 -6.66 0.38 20.80
CA GLU A 428 -7.85 1.21 21.01
C GLU A 428 -8.32 1.79 19.66
N LEU A 429 -7.42 2.38 18.88
CA LEU A 429 -7.77 2.92 17.56
C LEU A 429 -8.22 1.80 16.61
N ALA A 430 -7.50 0.68 16.58
CA ALA A 430 -7.87 -0.46 15.72
C ALA A 430 -9.27 -1.03 16.05
N LYS A 431 -9.64 -1.05 17.34
CA LYS A 431 -10.96 -1.54 17.80
C LYS A 431 -12.04 -0.47 17.81
N SER A 432 -11.67 0.80 17.68
CA SER A 432 -12.62 1.91 17.72
C SER A 432 -13.61 1.84 16.56
N ARG A 433 -14.83 2.34 16.76
CA ARG A 433 -15.89 2.32 15.75
C ARG A 433 -16.58 3.68 15.66
N THR A 434 -17.12 3.99 14.49
CA THR A 434 -18.04 5.10 14.31
C THR A 434 -19.45 4.59 14.58
N GLU A 435 -20.21 5.29 15.42
CA GLU A 435 -21.61 4.96 15.69
C GLU A 435 -22.50 5.58 14.59
N ALA A 436 -22.56 4.91 13.43
CA ALA A 436 -23.43 5.32 12.34
C ALA A 436 -24.88 4.89 12.62
N ARG A 437 -25.83 5.83 12.53
CA ARG A 437 -27.27 5.56 12.64
C ARG A 437 -27.98 5.53 11.29
N VAL A 438 -27.25 5.85 10.22
CA VAL A 438 -27.73 5.82 8.83
C VAL A 438 -26.92 4.79 8.06
N ALA A 439 -27.57 3.99 7.23
CA ALA A 439 -26.90 3.11 6.28
C ALA A 439 -27.33 3.41 4.84
N LEU A 440 -26.38 3.31 3.92
CA LEU A 440 -26.60 3.33 2.48
C LEU A 440 -26.58 1.89 1.97
N GLY A 441 -27.74 1.40 1.50
CA GLY A 441 -27.85 0.09 0.88
C GLY A 441 -27.25 0.08 -0.52
N HIS A 442 -26.34 -0.86 -0.78
CA HIS A 442 -25.76 -1.13 -2.08
C HIS A 442 -26.24 -2.48 -2.62
N VAL A 443 -26.68 -2.47 -3.88
CA VAL A 443 -26.85 -3.67 -4.69
C VAL A 443 -25.93 -3.49 -5.89
N HIS A 444 -25.11 -4.50 -6.18
CA HIS A 444 -24.25 -4.44 -7.36
C HIS A 444 -25.12 -4.33 -8.63
N PRO A 445 -24.98 -3.27 -9.44
CA PRO A 445 -25.74 -3.11 -10.67
C PRO A 445 -25.28 -4.18 -11.66
N THR A 446 -26.13 -5.16 -11.92
CA THR A 446 -25.81 -6.32 -12.77
C THR A 446 -26.05 -6.05 -14.27
N PHE A 447 -26.13 -4.77 -14.66
CA PHE A 447 -26.46 -4.33 -16.01
C PHE A 447 -25.50 -3.22 -16.48
N CYS A 448 -24.30 -3.59 -16.93
CA CYS A 448 -23.33 -2.66 -17.50
C CYS A 448 -23.41 -2.70 -19.02
N VAL A 449 -24.52 -2.19 -19.56
CA VAL A 449 -24.73 -2.19 -21.02
C VAL A 449 -24.52 -0.79 -21.57
N GLY A 450 -23.34 -0.24 -21.36
CA GLY A 450 -22.93 0.98 -22.06
C GLY A 450 -22.64 0.76 -23.56
N GLY A 451 -22.87 -0.46 -24.08
CA GLY A 451 -22.51 -0.86 -25.44
C GLY A 451 -23.67 -1.27 -26.37
N LEU A 452 -24.94 -1.28 -25.94
CA LEU A 452 -26.07 -1.65 -26.83
C LEU A 452 -26.54 -0.52 -27.77
N GLY A 453 -25.78 0.56 -27.89
CA GLY A 453 -26.21 1.74 -28.63
C GLY A 453 -27.10 2.63 -27.77
N SER A 454 -26.97 3.93 -28.01
CA SER A 454 -27.45 5.05 -27.19
C SER A 454 -28.97 5.29 -27.18
N ASP A 455 -29.81 4.27 -27.37
CA ASP A 455 -31.22 4.49 -27.78
C ASP A 455 -32.30 3.87 -26.86
N THR A 456 -31.99 3.41 -25.63
CA THR A 456 -33.02 2.89 -24.69
C THR A 456 -32.89 3.47 -23.28
N ASN A 457 -34.00 3.94 -22.67
CA ASN A 457 -33.97 4.68 -21.40
C ASN A 457 -34.29 3.81 -20.16
N SER A 458 -34.91 2.62 -20.30
CA SER A 458 -35.23 1.72 -19.16
C SER A 458 -35.35 0.22 -19.53
N LEU A 459 -35.23 -0.66 -18.53
CA LEU A 459 -35.51 -2.11 -18.65
C LEU A 459 -36.97 -2.40 -19.05
N HIS A 460 -37.89 -1.54 -18.63
CA HIS A 460 -39.29 -1.56 -19.06
C HIS A 460 -39.48 -1.32 -20.57
N GLU A 461 -38.80 -0.33 -21.13
CA GLU A 461 -38.82 -0.05 -22.58
C GLU A 461 -38.13 -1.15 -23.40
N LEU A 462 -37.21 -1.90 -22.78
CA LEU A 462 -36.56 -3.08 -23.38
C LEU A 462 -37.40 -4.37 -23.27
N THR A 463 -38.50 -4.34 -22.50
CA THR A 463 -39.38 -5.50 -22.28
C THR A 463 -40.78 -5.28 -22.87
N GLN A 464 -41.15 -4.04 -23.17
CA GLN A 464 -42.35 -3.66 -23.93
C GLN A 464 -41.95 -3.07 -25.29
N GLU A 465 -42.54 -3.55 -26.40
CA GLU A 465 -42.23 -3.14 -27.78
C GLU A 465 -42.64 -1.67 -28.10
N SER A 466 -42.10 -0.67 -27.40
CA SER A 466 -42.44 0.74 -27.66
C SER A 466 -41.21 1.57 -28.03
N SER A 467 -41.13 1.95 -29.30
CA SER A 467 -40.18 2.90 -29.85
C SER A 467 -40.83 4.29 -29.95
N GLU A 468 -40.84 5.10 -28.89
CA GLU A 468 -41.03 6.56 -29.03
C GLU A 468 -40.85 7.27 -27.67
N GLY A 469 -39.77 8.03 -27.53
CA GLY A 469 -39.53 8.89 -26.37
C GLY A 469 -38.19 9.64 -26.46
N PRO A 470 -38.09 10.88 -25.95
CA PRO A 470 -36.83 11.61 -25.91
C PRO A 470 -35.80 10.96 -24.99
N ARG A 471 -34.54 11.05 -25.39
CA ARG A 471 -33.35 10.44 -24.76
C ARG A 471 -33.16 10.93 -23.31
N ARG A 472 -33.02 10.02 -22.35
CA ARG A 472 -32.67 10.29 -20.94
C ARG A 472 -31.58 9.33 -20.46
N GLU A 473 -30.89 9.67 -19.37
CA GLU A 473 -29.92 8.76 -18.75
C GLU A 473 -30.58 7.41 -18.42
N THR A 474 -29.89 6.30 -18.68
CA THR A 474 -30.35 4.95 -18.31
C THR A 474 -30.63 4.88 -16.82
N GLU A 475 -31.67 4.17 -16.39
CA GLU A 475 -32.04 4.01 -14.97
C GLU A 475 -30.86 3.58 -14.05
N ALA A 476 -30.00 2.66 -14.51
CA ALA A 476 -28.81 2.24 -13.78
C ALA A 476 -27.73 3.34 -13.65
N ALA A 477 -27.71 4.32 -14.56
CA ALA A 477 -26.90 5.52 -14.39
C ALA A 477 -27.52 6.44 -13.33
N ALA A 478 -28.85 6.60 -13.33
CA ALA A 478 -29.56 7.42 -12.36
C ALA A 478 -29.40 6.89 -10.92
N SER A 479 -29.51 5.57 -10.69
CA SER A 479 -29.30 4.96 -9.36
C SER A 479 -27.86 5.11 -8.85
N ARG A 480 -26.85 4.96 -9.73
CA ARG A 480 -25.44 5.19 -9.38
C ARG A 480 -25.17 6.66 -9.03
N LEU A 481 -25.75 7.59 -9.78
CA LEU A 481 -25.66 9.03 -9.50
C LEU A 481 -26.39 9.39 -8.21
N ALA A 482 -27.54 8.75 -7.92
CA ALA A 482 -28.25 8.91 -6.66
C ALA A 482 -27.41 8.42 -5.47
N SER A 483 -26.80 7.23 -5.57
CA SER A 483 -25.87 6.70 -4.55
C SER A 483 -24.74 7.68 -4.26
N GLN A 484 -24.16 8.24 -5.32
CA GLN A 484 -23.09 9.23 -5.22
C GLN A 484 -23.55 10.50 -4.54
N HIS A 485 -24.71 11.01 -4.94
CA HIS A 485 -25.27 12.23 -4.42
C HIS A 485 -25.63 12.09 -2.95
N VAL A 486 -26.30 11.01 -2.55
CA VAL A 486 -26.63 10.73 -1.14
C VAL A 486 -25.37 10.67 -0.27
N ALA A 487 -24.34 9.93 -0.69
CA ALA A 487 -23.07 9.88 0.04
C ALA A 487 -22.42 11.27 0.18
N GLN A 488 -22.47 12.09 -0.87
CA GLN A 488 -21.97 13.46 -0.82
C GLN A 488 -22.72 14.32 0.19
N GLN A 489 -24.05 14.21 0.26
CA GLN A 489 -24.86 15.01 1.17
C GLN A 489 -24.68 14.58 2.62
N LEU A 490 -24.60 13.27 2.89
CA LEU A 490 -24.28 12.75 4.22
C LEU A 490 -22.93 13.30 4.74
N VAL A 491 -21.91 13.35 3.87
CA VAL A 491 -20.61 13.95 4.24
C VAL A 491 -20.73 15.46 4.45
N ARG A 492 -21.43 16.21 3.58
CA ARG A 492 -21.64 17.66 3.74
C ARG A 492 -22.37 18.03 5.03
N LEU A 493 -23.36 17.22 5.39
CA LEU A 493 -24.14 17.40 6.62
C LEU A 493 -23.42 16.88 7.87
N GLN A 494 -22.27 16.23 7.70
CA GLN A 494 -21.49 15.59 8.75
C GLN A 494 -22.32 14.54 9.50
N VAL A 495 -23.10 13.74 8.75
CA VAL A 495 -23.89 12.60 9.25
C VAL A 495 -23.09 11.33 9.02
N PRO A 496 -22.64 10.63 10.08
CA PRO A 496 -21.97 9.35 9.92
C PRO A 496 -22.90 8.29 9.34
N PHE A 497 -22.41 7.58 8.34
CA PHE A 497 -23.15 6.51 7.69
C PHE A 497 -22.27 5.30 7.40
N ASP A 498 -22.89 4.13 7.28
CA ASP A 498 -22.25 2.92 6.75
C ASP A 498 -22.76 2.57 5.36
N VAL A 499 -22.03 1.69 4.66
CA VAL A 499 -22.43 1.15 3.36
C VAL A 499 -22.63 -0.36 3.53
N LEU A 500 -23.76 -0.88 3.08
CA LEU A 500 -24.14 -2.29 3.24
C LEU A 500 -24.37 -2.95 1.88
N ASP A 501 -23.69 -4.07 1.59
CA ASP A 501 -24.12 -4.94 0.49
C ASP A 501 -25.40 -5.67 0.90
N LEU A 502 -26.54 -5.31 0.30
CA LEU A 502 -27.86 -5.81 0.71
C LEU A 502 -28.04 -7.31 0.42
N VAL A 503 -27.26 -7.88 -0.52
CA VAL A 503 -27.32 -9.31 -0.82
C VAL A 503 -26.65 -10.12 0.30
N ARG A 504 -25.53 -9.65 0.86
CA ARG A 504 -24.76 -10.37 1.88
C ARG A 504 -25.09 -9.97 3.32
N ALA A 505 -25.46 -8.72 3.58
CA ALA A 505 -25.75 -8.24 4.93
C ALA A 505 -26.90 -9.04 5.58
N PRO A 506 -26.74 -9.57 6.80
CA PRO A 506 -27.79 -10.30 7.50
C PRO A 506 -28.90 -9.35 8.01
N HIS A 507 -30.08 -9.90 8.28
CA HIS A 507 -31.27 -9.10 8.65
C HIS A 507 -31.08 -8.30 9.94
N ASP A 508 -30.37 -8.86 10.93
CA ASP A 508 -30.05 -8.22 12.20
C ASP A 508 -29.12 -7.02 12.03
N GLN A 509 -28.18 -7.09 11.07
CA GLN A 509 -27.34 -5.94 10.72
C GLN A 509 -28.18 -4.78 10.18
N LEU A 510 -29.13 -5.05 9.27
CA LEU A 510 -30.04 -4.02 8.74
C LEU A 510 -30.89 -3.41 9.86
N ALA A 511 -31.46 -4.24 10.73
CA ALA A 511 -32.28 -3.80 11.87
C ALA A 511 -31.51 -2.94 12.89
N GLY A 512 -30.18 -2.98 12.88
CA GLY A 512 -29.33 -2.13 13.74
C GLY A 512 -29.32 -0.66 13.33
N TYR A 513 -29.77 -0.31 12.11
CA TYR A 513 -29.82 1.06 11.62
C TYR A 513 -31.26 1.59 11.69
N PRO A 514 -31.50 2.72 12.37
CA PRO A 514 -32.79 3.40 12.35
C PRO A 514 -33.24 3.84 10.95
N LEU A 515 -32.29 4.27 10.12
CA LEU A 515 -32.57 4.78 8.77
C LEU A 515 -31.72 4.04 7.73
N LEU A 516 -32.39 3.49 6.72
CA LEU A 516 -31.77 2.86 5.55
C LEU A 516 -32.16 3.63 4.28
N LEU A 517 -31.16 4.19 3.60
CA LEU A 517 -31.30 4.84 2.30
C LEU A 517 -30.89 3.85 1.22
N VAL A 518 -31.77 3.56 0.25
CA VAL A 518 -31.50 2.56 -0.79
C VAL A 518 -31.80 3.11 -2.17
N PRO A 519 -30.77 3.42 -2.96
CA PRO A 519 -30.92 3.63 -4.40
C PRO A 519 -31.44 2.34 -5.06
N ILE A 520 -32.53 2.45 -5.82
CA ILE A 520 -33.22 1.32 -6.43
C ILE A 520 -33.20 1.40 -7.96
N GLU A 521 -33.35 0.24 -8.58
CA GLU A 521 -33.56 0.05 -10.02
C GLU A 521 -34.75 -0.91 -10.21
N GLU A 522 -35.40 -0.88 -11.38
CA GLU A 522 -36.47 -1.83 -11.74
C GLU A 522 -36.07 -3.31 -11.56
N ARG A 523 -34.77 -3.61 -11.64
CA ARG A 523 -34.20 -4.92 -11.33
C ARG A 523 -33.52 -4.90 -9.98
N MET A 524 -33.97 -5.74 -9.06
CA MET A 524 -33.34 -5.94 -7.75
C MET A 524 -33.39 -7.42 -7.37
N PRO A 525 -32.28 -8.01 -6.88
CA PRO A 525 -32.26 -9.41 -6.47
C PRO A 525 -33.41 -9.74 -5.52
N ARG A 526 -34.07 -10.87 -5.74
CA ARG A 526 -35.26 -11.28 -4.97
C ARG A 526 -34.99 -11.28 -3.46
N GLN A 527 -33.82 -11.77 -3.05
CA GLN A 527 -33.40 -11.77 -1.65
C GLN A 527 -33.28 -10.35 -1.07
N ALA A 528 -32.77 -9.39 -1.83
CA ALA A 528 -32.66 -8.00 -1.38
C ALA A 528 -34.04 -7.37 -1.22
N GLN A 529 -34.98 -7.61 -2.15
CA GLN A 529 -36.37 -7.15 -2.00
C GLN A 529 -37.01 -7.68 -0.71
N HIS A 530 -36.89 -8.99 -0.42
CA HIS A 530 -37.42 -9.57 0.81
C HIS A 530 -36.77 -9.02 2.08
N LYS A 531 -35.45 -8.76 2.07
CA LYS A 531 -34.74 -8.16 3.21
C LYS A 531 -35.24 -6.75 3.52
N LEU A 532 -35.40 -5.92 2.49
CA LEU A 532 -35.91 -4.56 2.64
C LEU A 532 -37.36 -4.55 3.12
N LEU A 533 -38.20 -5.45 2.61
CA LEU A 533 -39.57 -5.63 3.11
C LEU A 533 -39.58 -6.01 4.59
N ALA A 534 -38.76 -7.00 5.00
CA ALA A 534 -38.67 -7.43 6.38
C ALA A 534 -38.15 -6.31 7.32
N TYR A 535 -37.19 -5.52 6.86
CA TYR A 535 -36.69 -4.34 7.58
C TYR A 535 -37.81 -3.30 7.80
N ALA A 536 -38.56 -2.96 6.75
CA ALA A 536 -39.68 -2.02 6.85
C ALA A 536 -40.80 -2.55 7.77
N GLN A 537 -41.17 -3.82 7.64
CA GLN A 537 -42.16 -4.47 8.52
C GLN A 537 -41.69 -4.58 9.97
N GLY A 538 -40.38 -4.64 10.20
CA GLY A 538 -39.73 -4.59 11.52
C GLY A 538 -39.73 -3.21 12.16
N GLY A 539 -40.25 -2.17 11.48
CA GLY A 539 -40.33 -0.80 11.98
C GLY A 539 -39.12 0.08 11.68
N GLY A 540 -38.20 -0.37 10.82
CA GLY A 540 -37.08 0.46 10.35
C GLY A 540 -37.55 1.52 9.35
N ASP A 541 -36.95 2.72 9.40
CA ASP A 541 -37.25 3.77 8.44
C ASP A 541 -36.52 3.49 7.11
N LEU A 542 -37.29 3.25 6.05
CA LEU A 542 -36.78 2.88 4.73
C LEU A 542 -37.10 3.96 3.71
N VAL A 543 -36.05 4.53 3.11
CA VAL A 543 -36.15 5.46 1.99
C VAL A 543 -35.59 4.81 0.75
N LEU A 544 -36.46 4.60 -0.24
CA LEU A 544 -36.08 4.13 -1.56
C LEU A 544 -35.89 5.31 -2.51
N ILE A 545 -34.81 5.30 -3.28
CA ILE A 545 -34.45 6.41 -4.17
C ILE A 545 -34.34 5.90 -5.60
N GLY A 546 -35.30 6.23 -6.45
CA GLY A 546 -35.34 5.75 -7.83
C GLY A 546 -36.59 6.22 -8.57
N GLN A 547 -36.58 6.07 -9.89
CA GLN A 547 -37.71 6.48 -10.73
C GLN A 547 -38.90 5.52 -10.62
N ARG A 548 -38.63 4.24 -10.38
CA ARG A 548 -39.60 3.15 -10.47
C ARG A 548 -39.31 2.07 -9.45
N TRP A 549 -40.36 1.35 -9.06
CA TRP A 549 -40.26 0.23 -8.14
C TRP A 549 -39.48 -0.94 -8.77
N PRO A 550 -38.74 -1.72 -7.96
CA PRO A 550 -38.22 -3.00 -8.40
C PRO A 550 -39.38 -3.94 -8.75
N VAL A 551 -39.43 -4.36 -10.01
CA VAL A 551 -40.46 -5.26 -10.54
C VAL A 551 -39.87 -6.52 -11.18
N TYR A 552 -38.55 -6.60 -11.26
CA TYR A 552 -37.80 -7.74 -11.79
C TYR A 552 -36.75 -8.23 -10.78
N ASP A 553 -36.50 -9.54 -10.78
CA ASP A 553 -35.40 -10.13 -10.01
C ASP A 553 -34.09 -10.27 -10.81
N GLU A 554 -33.07 -10.91 -10.23
CA GLU A 554 -31.80 -11.15 -10.91
C GLU A 554 -31.92 -11.99 -12.20
N TRP A 555 -33.07 -12.64 -12.42
CA TRP A 555 -33.42 -13.41 -13.62
C TRP A 555 -34.29 -12.65 -14.62
N LEU A 556 -34.55 -11.35 -14.40
CA LEU A 556 -35.55 -10.60 -15.16
C LEU A 556 -36.94 -11.24 -15.12
N GLU A 557 -37.19 -12.11 -14.15
CA GLU A 557 -38.52 -12.64 -13.91
C GLU A 557 -39.32 -11.63 -13.08
N PRO A 558 -40.65 -11.52 -13.27
CA PRO A 558 -41.48 -10.67 -12.45
C PRO A 558 -41.26 -10.94 -10.96
N CYS A 559 -40.82 -9.92 -10.23
CA CYS A 559 -40.63 -9.94 -8.79
C CYS A 559 -40.94 -8.55 -8.24
N ARG A 560 -42.15 -8.44 -7.68
CA ARG A 560 -42.74 -7.20 -7.20
C ARG A 560 -42.96 -7.19 -5.69
N VAL A 561 -42.24 -8.04 -4.95
CA VAL A 561 -42.41 -8.22 -3.51
C VAL A 561 -42.31 -6.87 -2.78
N LEU A 562 -41.28 -6.08 -3.11
CA LEU A 562 -41.11 -4.76 -2.51
C LEU A 562 -42.15 -3.75 -3.02
N ALA A 563 -42.64 -3.90 -4.25
CA ALA A 563 -43.59 -2.97 -4.86
C ALA A 563 -45.04 -3.19 -4.40
N ASP A 564 -45.42 -4.44 -4.15
CA ASP A 564 -46.80 -4.85 -3.91
C ASP A 564 -47.09 -5.03 -2.40
N GLU A 565 -46.08 -5.35 -1.58
CA GLU A 565 -46.26 -5.68 -0.15
C GLU A 565 -45.77 -4.58 0.81
N VAL A 566 -45.12 -3.53 0.29
CA VAL A 566 -44.74 -2.37 1.09
C VAL A 566 -46.00 -1.55 1.43
N GLY A 567 -46.26 -1.36 2.72
CA GLY A 567 -47.34 -0.50 3.22
C GLY A 567 -46.98 1.00 3.17
N ASP A 568 -47.85 1.85 3.73
CA ASP A 568 -47.70 3.33 3.80
C ASP A 568 -46.44 3.84 4.55
N GLY A 569 -45.62 2.93 5.12
CA GLY A 569 -44.45 3.25 5.93
C GLY A 569 -43.14 3.45 5.18
N VAL A 570 -43.07 3.26 3.86
CA VAL A 570 -41.83 3.41 3.06
C VAL A 570 -41.90 4.65 2.19
N ARG A 571 -40.83 5.46 2.21
CA ARG A 571 -40.74 6.68 1.39
C ARG A 571 -40.06 6.36 0.07
N LEU A 572 -40.76 6.52 -1.06
CA LEU A 572 -40.17 6.48 -2.39
C LEU A 572 -39.93 7.91 -2.89
N LEU A 573 -38.67 8.25 -3.17
CA LEU A 573 -38.26 9.54 -3.72
C LEU A 573 -37.65 9.36 -5.12
N SER A 574 -37.99 10.25 -6.07
CA SER A 574 -37.31 10.27 -7.36
C SER A 574 -35.88 10.80 -7.23
N VAL A 575 -35.02 10.48 -8.19
CA VAL A 575 -33.63 10.99 -8.20
C VAL A 575 -33.62 12.52 -8.27
N GLU A 576 -34.51 13.12 -9.06
CA GLU A 576 -34.63 14.58 -9.17
C GLU A 576 -35.16 15.20 -7.88
N ALA A 577 -36.11 14.55 -7.20
CA ALA A 577 -36.63 15.03 -5.93
C ALA A 577 -35.51 15.09 -4.87
N VAL A 578 -34.69 14.03 -4.79
CA VAL A 578 -33.53 13.97 -3.89
C VAL A 578 -32.48 15.02 -4.26
N GLN A 579 -32.20 15.22 -5.55
CA GLN A 579 -31.26 16.23 -6.02
C GLN A 579 -31.75 17.68 -5.82
N ALA A 580 -33.06 17.89 -5.77
CA ALA A 580 -33.68 19.19 -5.54
C ALA A 580 -33.83 19.57 -4.07
N LEU A 581 -33.59 18.65 -3.14
CA LEU A 581 -33.62 18.93 -1.70
C LEU A 581 -32.58 20.00 -1.35
N ASP A 582 -33.03 21.02 -0.62
CA ASP A 582 -32.16 22.02 -0.01
C ASP A 582 -31.51 21.46 1.27
N PRO A 583 -30.58 22.19 1.92
CA PRO A 583 -29.92 21.69 3.12
C PRO A 583 -30.88 21.33 4.27
N ALA A 584 -32.02 22.01 4.40
CA ALA A 584 -33.02 21.72 5.42
C ALA A 584 -33.77 20.41 5.11
N GLY A 585 -34.19 20.21 3.86
CA GLY A 585 -34.82 18.97 3.43
C GLY A 585 -33.89 17.76 3.56
N TRP A 586 -32.58 17.93 3.35
CA TRP A 586 -31.60 16.88 3.62
C TRP A 586 -31.43 16.59 5.12
N GLN A 587 -31.48 17.61 5.98
CA GLN A 587 -31.46 17.41 7.43
C GLN A 587 -32.70 16.66 7.90
N ASP A 588 -33.89 17.03 7.41
CA ASP A 588 -35.14 16.34 7.74
C ASP A 588 -35.12 14.87 7.27
N LEU A 589 -34.53 14.61 6.09
CA LEU A 589 -34.44 13.26 5.54
C LEU A 589 -33.45 12.37 6.30
N CYS A 590 -32.28 12.90 6.69
CA CYS A 590 -31.17 12.12 7.23
C CYS A 590 -31.05 12.16 8.76
N ILE A 591 -31.66 13.15 9.42
CA ILE A 591 -31.60 13.37 10.87
C ILE A 591 -33.02 13.60 11.44
N PRO A 592 -33.98 12.67 11.24
CA PRO A 592 -35.26 12.75 11.92
C PRO A 592 -35.09 12.66 13.45
N ALA A 593 -36.11 13.10 14.20
CA ALA A 593 -36.03 13.27 15.66
C ALA A 593 -35.61 12.01 16.45
N ASP A 594 -35.90 10.83 15.91
CA ASP A 594 -35.54 9.52 16.43
C ASP A 594 -34.10 9.10 16.12
N VAL A 595 -33.46 9.65 15.07
CA VAL A 595 -32.03 9.47 14.71
C VAL A 595 -31.09 10.27 15.62
N GLY A 596 -31.60 11.22 16.41
CA GLY A 596 -30.84 11.88 17.48
C GLY A 596 -29.79 12.87 16.99
N GLU A 597 -28.96 13.37 17.92
CA GLU A 597 -27.97 14.40 17.62
C GLU A 597 -26.76 13.88 16.81
N ARG A 598 -26.15 14.77 16.03
CA ARG A 598 -24.90 14.51 15.32
C ARG A 598 -23.78 14.24 16.32
N PRO A 599 -23.02 13.13 16.20
CA PRO A 599 -21.97 12.81 17.16
C PRO A 599 -20.72 13.69 17.01
N VAL A 600 -20.55 14.33 15.86
CA VAL A 600 -19.48 15.30 15.59
C VAL A 600 -19.93 16.30 14.52
N TRP A 601 -19.60 17.58 14.67
CA TRP A 601 -19.86 18.60 13.65
C TRP A 601 -18.95 19.83 13.76
N THR A 602 -18.93 20.66 12.72
CA THR A 602 -18.38 22.02 12.70
C THR A 602 -19.16 22.87 11.71
N ASP A 603 -19.26 24.17 11.96
CA ASP A 603 -20.00 25.11 11.11
C ASP A 603 -19.22 25.48 9.83
N ALA A 604 -17.96 25.05 9.70
CA ALA A 604 -17.15 25.29 8.53
C ALA A 604 -17.48 24.32 7.38
N SER A 605 -18.20 24.80 6.36
CA SER A 605 -18.63 23.99 5.20
C SER A 605 -17.51 23.35 4.35
N GLN A 606 -16.28 23.87 4.45
CA GLN A 606 -15.09 23.33 3.80
C GLN A 606 -14.39 22.23 4.61
N VAL A 607 -14.83 21.99 5.85
CA VAL A 607 -14.24 21.03 6.78
C VAL A 607 -15.22 19.89 7.03
N ASP A 608 -14.79 18.67 6.73
CA ASP A 608 -15.53 17.48 7.11
C ASP A 608 -14.92 16.89 8.38
N VAL A 609 -15.76 16.32 9.23
CA VAL A 609 -15.32 15.75 10.51
C VAL A 609 -15.83 14.32 10.67
N SER A 610 -15.03 13.49 11.34
CA SER A 610 -15.36 12.10 11.62
C SER A 610 -14.88 11.74 13.02
N ILE A 611 -15.61 10.85 13.67
CA ILE A 611 -15.38 10.44 15.05
C ILE A 611 -15.41 8.91 15.18
N ARG A 612 -14.53 8.37 16.03
CA ARG A 612 -14.53 6.97 16.45
C ARG A 612 -14.39 6.89 17.96
N TYR A 613 -15.06 5.92 18.56
CA TYR A 613 -15.02 5.66 20.00
C TYR A 613 -14.35 4.32 20.27
N ALA A 614 -13.48 4.27 21.28
CA ALA A 614 -13.00 3.03 21.87
C ALA A 614 -13.52 2.91 23.32
N THR A 615 -14.18 1.80 23.64
CA THR A 615 -14.61 1.47 24.99
C THR A 615 -13.52 0.67 25.71
N GLY A 616 -13.17 1.08 26.93
CA GLY A 616 -12.24 0.32 27.77
C GLY A 616 -12.80 -1.07 28.06
N SER A 617 -12.00 -2.12 27.91
CA SER A 617 -12.37 -3.47 28.30
C SER A 617 -12.32 -3.62 29.83
N SER A 618 -13.38 -3.23 30.53
CA SER A 618 -13.62 -3.67 31.90
C SER A 618 -15.01 -4.28 32.00
N GLY A 619 -15.06 -5.56 32.31
CA GLY A 619 -16.31 -6.23 32.63
C GLY A 619 -16.98 -5.57 33.84
N GLY A 620 -18.28 -5.29 33.71
CA GLY A 620 -19.19 -5.04 34.84
C GLY A 620 -18.99 -3.72 35.61
N GLY A 621 -19.80 -2.71 35.28
CA GLY A 621 -20.19 -1.63 36.19
C GLY A 621 -19.23 -0.45 36.33
N ALA A 622 -19.77 0.76 36.12
CA ALA A 622 -19.19 2.11 36.32
C ALA A 622 -18.18 2.63 35.27
N SER A 623 -18.67 3.55 34.42
CA SER A 623 -17.94 4.63 33.71
C SER A 623 -16.47 4.36 33.32
N ALA A 624 -16.23 3.46 32.37
CA ALA A 624 -14.93 3.37 31.70
C ALA A 624 -14.72 4.64 30.85
N ALA A 625 -13.62 5.38 31.09
CA ALA A 625 -13.24 6.52 30.28
C ALA A 625 -13.12 6.10 28.80
N SER A 626 -13.92 6.72 27.93
CA SER A 626 -13.91 6.43 26.50
C SER A 626 -12.81 7.23 25.80
N THR A 627 -11.94 6.57 25.05
CA THR A 627 -11.02 7.27 24.13
C THR A 627 -11.79 7.70 22.88
N VAL A 628 -11.67 8.96 22.50
CA VAL A 628 -12.27 9.54 21.29
C VAL A 628 -11.19 9.81 20.26
N PHE A 629 -11.39 9.37 19.02
CA PHE A 629 -10.54 9.69 17.89
C PHE A 629 -11.29 10.61 16.94
N LEU A 630 -10.81 11.84 16.78
CA LEU A 630 -11.33 12.83 15.86
C LEU A 630 -10.44 12.94 14.62
N ILE A 631 -11.09 13.10 13.47
CA ILE A 631 -10.46 13.35 12.19
C ILE A 631 -11.16 14.56 11.58
N ALA A 632 -10.39 15.59 11.21
CA ALA A 632 -10.89 16.79 10.53
C ALA A 632 -10.19 16.94 9.19
N VAL A 633 -10.96 17.07 8.10
CA VAL A 633 -10.45 17.16 6.73
C VAL A 633 -10.76 18.55 6.20
N ASN A 634 -9.73 19.42 6.09
CA ASN A 634 -9.89 20.72 5.45
C ASN A 634 -9.67 20.59 3.94
N ARG A 635 -10.77 20.61 3.18
CA ARG A 635 -10.76 20.55 1.71
C ARG A 635 -10.58 21.92 1.06
N GLY A 636 -10.64 22.99 1.84
CA GLY A 636 -10.60 24.37 1.37
C GLY A 636 -9.20 24.85 0.98
N PRO A 637 -9.11 25.92 0.17
CA PRO A 637 -7.86 26.58 -0.19
C PRO A 637 -7.27 27.41 0.96
N GLU A 638 -8.06 27.68 2.01
CA GLU A 638 -7.67 28.49 3.15
C GLU A 638 -7.39 27.64 4.40
N THR A 639 -6.65 28.23 5.34
CA THR A 639 -6.46 27.62 6.67
C THR A 639 -7.79 27.68 7.43
N PHE A 640 -8.18 26.57 8.04
CA PHE A 640 -9.29 26.50 8.96
C PHE A 640 -8.81 26.83 10.37
N GLU A 641 -9.46 27.79 11.02
CA GLU A 641 -9.32 28.08 12.44
C GLU A 641 -10.73 28.12 13.03
N GLY A 642 -11.07 27.15 13.87
CA GLY A 642 -12.43 27.04 14.39
C GLY A 642 -12.61 25.91 15.38
N THR A 643 -13.87 25.67 15.73
CA THR A 643 -14.25 24.67 16.73
C THR A 643 -14.88 23.46 16.05
N VAL A 644 -14.43 22.28 16.47
CA VAL A 644 -15.12 21.01 16.22
C VAL A 644 -15.87 20.64 17.49
N HIS A 645 -17.18 20.44 17.35
CA HIS A 645 -18.05 19.98 18.42
C HIS A 645 -18.21 18.46 18.32
N TYR A 646 -18.28 17.79 19.47
CA TYR A 646 -18.51 16.34 19.51
C TYR A 646 -19.32 15.94 20.74
N VAL A 647 -19.91 14.76 20.68
CA VAL A 647 -20.59 14.12 21.80
C VAL A 647 -19.66 13.05 22.39
N ASP A 648 -19.33 13.14 23.67
CA ASP A 648 -18.54 12.10 24.35
C ASP A 648 -19.37 10.83 24.60
N ALA A 649 -18.74 9.71 24.98
CA ALA A 649 -19.47 8.46 25.19
C ALA A 649 -20.47 8.51 26.36
N GLY A 650 -20.43 9.57 27.19
CA GLY A 650 -21.43 9.86 28.22
C GLY A 650 -22.60 10.70 27.72
N GLY A 651 -22.67 11.02 26.42
CA GLY A 651 -23.71 11.85 25.82
C GLY A 651 -23.53 13.36 26.04
N ARG A 652 -22.38 13.81 26.54
CA ARG A 652 -22.14 15.24 26.81
C ARG A 652 -21.51 15.92 25.61
N ARG A 653 -21.97 17.13 25.29
CA ARG A 653 -21.37 17.98 24.27
C ARG A 653 -20.03 18.53 24.74
N ARG A 654 -19.06 18.50 23.84
CA ARG A 654 -17.66 18.89 24.05
C ARG A 654 -17.15 19.65 22.83
N GLU A 655 -16.03 20.35 23.02
CA GLU A 655 -15.45 21.23 22.01
C GLU A 655 -13.95 21.04 21.91
N VAL A 656 -13.45 21.02 20.68
CA VAL A 656 -12.01 21.03 20.36
C VAL A 656 -11.74 22.17 19.41
N ALA A 657 -10.91 23.12 19.84
CA ALA A 657 -10.42 24.18 18.96
C ALA A 657 -9.30 23.59 18.08
N MET A 658 -9.34 23.86 16.77
CA MET A 658 -8.38 23.33 15.81
C MET A 658 -7.93 24.41 14.81
N SER A 659 -6.65 24.39 14.47
CA SER A 659 -6.08 25.11 13.32
C SER A 659 -5.48 24.10 12.34
N LEU A 660 -5.97 24.11 11.10
CA LEU A 660 -5.63 23.14 10.06
C LEU A 660 -5.42 23.85 8.71
N GLY A 661 -4.23 23.70 8.14
CA GLY A 661 -3.90 24.30 6.84
C GLY A 661 -4.78 23.82 5.69
N SER A 662 -4.68 24.51 4.55
CA SER A 662 -5.37 24.13 3.32
C SER A 662 -4.96 22.74 2.83
N LEU A 663 -5.94 21.94 2.39
CA LEU A 663 -5.75 20.57 1.89
C LEU A 663 -4.95 19.72 2.89
N ARG A 664 -5.31 19.79 4.17
CA ARG A 664 -4.68 19.03 5.25
C ARG A 664 -5.72 18.23 6.02
N VAL A 665 -5.23 17.23 6.75
CA VAL A 665 -6.03 16.38 7.62
C VAL A 665 -5.47 16.46 9.03
N GLY A 666 -6.30 16.91 9.96
CA GLY A 666 -6.01 16.94 11.39
C GLY A 666 -6.49 15.65 12.04
N PHE A 667 -5.70 15.12 12.95
CA PHE A 667 -6.06 13.96 13.77
C PHE A 667 -5.90 14.34 15.24
N ALA A 668 -6.82 13.91 16.08
CA ALA A 668 -6.73 14.12 17.52
C ALA A 668 -7.26 12.90 18.28
N THR A 669 -6.51 12.45 19.29
CA THR A 669 -6.96 11.47 20.28
C THR A 669 -7.25 12.21 21.57
N LEU A 670 -8.46 12.04 22.10
CA LEU A 670 -8.89 12.62 23.37
C LEU A 670 -9.15 11.54 24.41
N ARG A 671 -8.70 11.79 25.63
CA ARG A 671 -9.04 11.00 26.82
C ARG A 671 -9.52 11.94 27.90
N ASP A 672 -10.74 11.72 28.39
CA ASP A 672 -11.40 12.61 29.36
C ASP A 672 -11.36 14.10 28.97
N ASP A 673 -11.63 14.42 27.70
CA ASP A 673 -11.63 15.78 27.16
C ASP A 673 -10.25 16.48 27.18
N GLN A 674 -9.16 15.72 27.30
CA GLN A 674 -7.79 16.20 27.12
C GLN A 674 -7.21 15.65 25.82
N VAL A 675 -6.57 16.52 25.02
CA VAL A 675 -5.82 16.08 23.83
C VAL A 675 -4.56 15.34 24.26
N VAL A 676 -4.47 14.06 23.94
CA VAL A 676 -3.32 13.22 24.28
C VAL A 676 -2.43 12.92 23.08
N SER A 677 -2.96 12.95 21.86
CA SER A 677 -2.14 12.85 20.64
C SER A 677 -2.78 13.65 19.52
N ALA A 678 -1.97 14.26 18.66
CA ALA A 678 -2.47 15.01 17.52
C ALA A 678 -1.47 15.05 16.36
N VAL A 679 -2.01 15.06 15.14
CA VAL A 679 -1.26 15.44 13.93
C VAL A 679 -1.63 16.89 13.61
N LEU A 680 -0.63 17.77 13.70
CA LEU A 680 -0.76 19.21 13.53
C LEU A 680 -0.28 19.56 12.12
N GLN A 681 -1.12 20.12 11.26
CA GLN A 681 -0.76 20.35 9.87
C GLN A 681 -1.10 21.75 9.39
N GLY A 682 -0.13 22.47 8.86
CA GLY A 682 -0.38 23.71 8.11
C GLY A 682 0.90 24.45 7.74
N ARG A 683 0.86 25.33 6.74
CA ARG A 683 2.06 26.08 6.32
C ARG A 683 2.61 27.00 7.42
N ARG A 684 1.71 27.59 8.22
CA ARG A 684 2.03 28.44 9.37
C ARG A 684 1.92 27.69 10.70
N GLY A 685 2.02 26.36 10.66
CA GLY A 685 1.77 25.52 11.81
C GLY A 685 0.33 25.05 11.91
N GLY A 686 0.01 24.44 13.05
CA GLY A 686 -1.32 23.96 13.40
C GLY A 686 -1.47 23.78 14.90
N SER A 687 -2.70 23.71 15.37
CA SER A 687 -3.02 23.54 16.79
C SER A 687 -4.24 22.67 16.99
N THR A 688 -4.33 22.05 18.15
CA THR A 688 -5.50 21.31 18.62
C THR A 688 -5.55 21.42 20.13
N SER A 689 -6.62 21.99 20.68
CA SER A 689 -6.75 22.21 22.11
C SER A 689 -8.19 22.07 22.61
N THR A 690 -8.29 21.82 23.90
CA THR A 690 -9.50 21.75 24.70
C THR A 690 -9.33 22.67 25.91
N ALA A 691 -10.36 22.79 26.76
CA ALA A 691 -10.22 23.48 28.04
C ALA A 691 -9.18 22.85 28.99
N ARG A 692 -8.80 21.58 28.76
CA ARG A 692 -7.87 20.79 29.59
C ARG A 692 -6.44 20.72 29.04
N GLY A 693 -6.15 21.53 28.01
CA GLY A 693 -4.86 21.59 27.35
C GLY A 693 -4.90 21.19 25.87
N GLY A 694 -3.73 21.14 25.26
CA GLY A 694 -3.60 20.96 23.82
C GLY A 694 -2.16 21.01 23.32
N PHE A 695 -2.02 20.91 22.00
CA PHE A 695 -0.75 20.94 21.31
C PHE A 695 -0.77 21.97 20.19
N SER A 696 0.36 22.64 19.98
CA SER A 696 0.59 23.46 18.80
C SER A 696 2.01 23.29 18.27
N PHE A 697 2.16 23.51 16.98
CA PHE A 697 3.43 23.58 16.29
C PHE A 697 3.38 24.79 15.37
N ASP A 698 4.39 25.66 15.43
CA ASP A 698 4.33 27.00 14.84
C ASP A 698 4.71 27.08 13.36
N ARG A 699 5.25 26.00 12.76
CA ARG A 699 5.69 26.02 11.36
C ARG A 699 5.66 24.66 10.68
N GLY A 700 4.71 24.47 9.76
CA GLY A 700 4.64 23.26 8.95
C GLY A 700 3.79 22.16 9.61
N SER A 701 4.14 20.91 9.31
CA SER A 701 3.44 19.74 9.84
C SER A 701 4.26 19.07 10.94
N GLY A 702 3.60 18.71 12.03
CA GLY A 702 4.16 17.99 13.16
C GLY A 702 3.19 16.95 13.71
N VAL A 703 3.70 16.08 14.58
CA VAL A 703 2.91 15.11 15.34
C VAL A 703 3.37 15.15 16.79
N VAL A 704 2.40 15.07 17.69
CA VAL A 704 2.59 14.77 19.12
C VAL A 704 1.87 13.46 19.38
N ALA A 705 2.59 12.42 19.78
CA ALA A 705 2.04 11.09 19.94
C ALA A 705 2.35 10.55 21.33
N THR A 706 1.35 10.00 22.00
CA THR A 706 1.52 9.33 23.29
C THR A 706 2.16 7.97 23.14
N SER A 707 2.98 7.65 24.12
CA SER A 707 3.57 6.34 24.37
C SER A 707 3.34 6.01 25.84
N GLU A 708 3.42 4.73 26.22
CA GLU A 708 3.39 4.31 27.62
C GLU A 708 4.45 5.05 28.46
N ASP A 709 5.60 5.35 27.83
CA ASP A 709 6.80 5.94 28.46
C ASP A 709 6.90 7.47 28.38
N GLY A 710 5.91 8.14 27.76
CA GLY A 710 5.96 9.59 27.53
C GLY A 710 5.41 10.02 26.17
N LEU A 711 6.06 10.99 25.52
CA LEU A 711 5.63 11.52 24.21
C LEU A 711 6.71 11.40 23.14
N VAL A 712 6.27 11.19 21.91
CA VAL A 712 7.09 11.26 20.70
C VAL A 712 6.65 12.48 19.88
N LEU A 713 7.59 13.37 19.60
CA LEU A 713 7.41 14.52 18.72
C LEU A 713 8.17 14.32 17.42
N SER A 714 7.56 14.61 16.29
CA SER A 714 8.24 14.60 14.99
C SER A 714 7.65 15.67 14.09
N ALA A 715 8.46 16.26 13.21
CA ALA A 715 8.00 17.28 12.28
C ALA A 715 8.70 17.20 10.92
N ALA A 716 8.03 17.74 9.89
CA ALA A 716 8.54 17.81 8.53
C ALA A 716 9.57 18.93 8.30
N GLY A 717 9.64 19.89 9.23
CA GLY A 717 10.52 21.05 9.15
C GLY A 717 10.82 21.62 10.54
N PRO A 718 11.68 22.64 10.64
CA PRO A 718 12.06 23.21 11.91
C PRO A 718 10.98 24.13 12.46
N GLY A 719 10.77 24.09 13.77
CA GLY A 719 9.77 24.91 14.46
C GLY A 719 9.81 24.65 15.96
N THR A 720 8.77 25.07 16.65
CA THR A 720 8.65 24.95 18.10
C THR A 720 7.32 24.29 18.45
N PHE A 721 7.38 23.22 19.23
CA PHE A 721 6.21 22.61 19.85
C PHE A 721 5.87 23.34 21.14
N ARG A 722 4.58 23.61 21.35
CA ARG A 722 4.03 24.04 22.64
C ARG A 722 2.95 23.07 23.07
N LEU A 723 3.09 22.54 24.28
CA LEU A 723 2.22 21.53 24.84
C LEU A 723 1.65 22.02 26.17
N GLU A 724 0.34 21.89 26.34
CA GLU A 724 -0.38 22.29 27.55
C GLU A 724 -1.12 21.09 28.14
N ARG A 725 -1.05 20.91 29.46
CA ARG A 725 -1.85 19.91 30.20
C ARG A 725 -2.10 20.31 31.64
N ASP A 726 -3.25 19.89 32.17
CA ASP A 726 -3.71 20.19 33.55
C ASP A 726 -2.69 19.85 34.65
N ARG A 727 -1.99 18.72 34.53
CA ARG A 727 -1.10 18.19 35.59
C ARG A 727 0.33 18.76 35.56
N GLY A 728 0.66 19.69 34.65
CA GLY A 728 2.02 20.22 34.52
C GLY A 728 3.05 19.21 33.99
N TRP A 729 4.28 19.67 33.73
CA TRP A 729 5.34 18.86 33.07
C TRP A 729 6.54 18.57 33.97
N GLU A 730 6.34 18.57 35.29
CA GLU A 730 7.41 18.32 36.26
C GLU A 730 8.11 16.98 36.01
N GLY A 731 9.45 17.00 36.07
CA GLY A 731 10.29 15.81 35.93
C GLY A 731 10.57 15.35 34.50
N ILE A 732 9.87 15.86 33.48
CA ILE A 732 10.05 15.42 32.09
C ILE A 732 11.43 15.81 31.54
N VAL A 733 12.07 14.86 30.86
CA VAL A 733 13.37 15.05 30.19
C VAL A 733 13.19 14.85 28.69
N ALA A 734 13.77 15.75 27.90
CA ALA A 734 13.75 15.67 26.44
C ALA A 734 15.04 15.07 25.88
N TYR A 735 14.88 14.19 24.89
CA TYR A 735 15.96 13.60 24.11
C TYR A 735 15.68 13.75 22.61
N ARG A 736 16.68 14.18 21.86
CA ARG A 736 16.63 14.28 20.41
C ARG A 736 17.21 13.01 19.80
N LEU A 737 16.38 12.25 19.10
CA LEU A 737 16.79 11.12 18.28
C LEU A 737 17.10 11.61 16.86
N LEU A 738 18.32 11.35 16.41
CA LEU A 738 18.75 11.63 15.04
C LEU A 738 18.45 10.45 14.13
N LEU A 739 18.32 10.74 12.83
CA LEU A 739 18.04 9.77 11.78
C LEU A 739 19.17 8.74 11.56
N ASP A 740 20.35 8.96 12.12
CA ASP A 740 21.46 8.00 12.16
C ASP A 740 21.45 7.11 13.42
N GLY A 741 20.46 7.30 14.31
CA GLY A 741 20.25 6.54 15.54
C GLY A 741 20.88 7.13 16.79
N ARG A 742 21.55 8.30 16.73
CA ARG A 742 22.04 8.96 17.94
C ARG A 742 20.92 9.52 18.79
N LEU A 743 20.97 9.27 20.09
CA LEU A 743 20.11 9.90 21.08
C LEU A 743 20.92 10.94 21.86
N LEU A 744 20.47 12.19 21.86
CA LEU A 744 21.15 13.32 22.49
C LEU A 744 20.24 13.97 23.53
N PRO A 745 20.74 14.45 24.68
CA PRO A 745 19.97 15.31 25.56
C PRO A 745 19.51 16.56 24.79
N HIS A 746 18.27 16.97 25.01
CA HIS A 746 17.67 18.10 24.31
C HIS A 746 17.01 19.06 25.30
N PRO A 747 17.14 20.38 25.13
CA PRO A 747 16.51 21.34 26.03
C PRO A 747 14.98 21.33 25.90
N ALA A 748 14.31 21.50 27.03
CA ALA A 748 12.88 21.65 27.17
C ALA A 748 12.60 22.72 28.23
N GLN A 749 11.70 23.65 27.94
CA GLN A 749 11.34 24.74 28.86
C GLN A 749 9.97 24.44 29.46
N THR A 750 9.91 24.29 30.79
CA THR A 750 8.67 24.01 31.52
C THR A 750 8.27 25.20 32.38
N GLU A 751 7.03 25.66 32.24
CA GLU A 751 6.44 26.71 33.08
C GLU A 751 5.01 26.27 33.50
N GLY A 752 4.88 25.72 34.71
CA GLY A 752 3.62 25.20 35.22
C GLY A 752 2.99 24.13 34.31
N THR A 753 1.88 24.48 33.66
CA THR A 753 1.11 23.63 32.75
C THR A 753 1.63 23.61 31.30
N SER A 754 2.60 24.46 30.98
CA SER A 754 3.15 24.64 29.63
C SER A 754 4.53 24.01 29.48
N LEU A 755 4.78 23.40 28.32
CA LEU A 755 6.06 22.86 27.90
C LEU A 755 6.37 23.35 26.49
N VAL A 756 7.56 23.92 26.30
CA VAL A 756 8.05 24.41 25.01
C VAL A 756 9.30 23.64 24.61
N VAL A 757 9.30 23.13 23.38
CA VAL A 757 10.39 22.30 22.84
C VAL A 757 10.68 22.72 21.40
N ASP A 758 11.91 23.19 21.17
CA ASP A 758 12.37 23.50 19.82
C ASP A 758 12.67 22.22 19.03
N TYR A 759 12.28 22.18 17.78
CA TYR A 759 12.51 21.07 16.86
C TYR A 759 13.47 21.51 15.74
N PRO A 760 14.78 21.23 15.86
CA PRO A 760 15.72 21.46 14.77
C PRO A 760 15.58 20.34 13.75
N ALA A 761 14.96 20.57 12.58
CA ALA A 761 14.80 19.50 11.58
C ALA A 761 16.15 18.95 11.08
N GLN A 762 17.12 19.83 10.87
CA GLN A 762 18.49 19.48 10.50
C GLN A 762 19.46 20.54 11.01
N ASP A 763 20.62 20.10 11.48
CA ASP A 763 21.73 20.95 11.91
C ASP A 763 23.07 20.18 11.73
N PRO A 764 24.24 20.73 12.12
CA PRO A 764 25.51 20.02 12.02
C PRO A 764 25.59 18.72 12.84
N LEU A 765 24.72 18.54 13.83
CA LEU A 765 24.63 17.29 14.58
C LEU A 765 23.91 16.23 13.74
N GLY A 766 22.89 16.58 12.95
CA GLY A 766 22.28 15.70 11.97
C GLY A 766 20.81 16.03 11.69
N ILE A 767 20.14 15.14 10.94
CA ILE A 767 18.70 15.22 10.70
C ILE A 767 17.98 14.63 11.91
N THR A 768 17.00 15.36 12.45
CA THR A 768 16.16 14.89 13.55
C THR A 768 15.15 13.88 13.04
N ASP A 769 15.16 12.70 13.65
CA ASP A 769 14.11 11.71 13.47
C ASP A 769 12.90 12.04 14.34
N SER A 770 13.11 12.22 15.64
CA SER A 770 12.07 12.54 16.61
C SER A 770 12.66 13.16 17.89
N ILE A 771 11.84 13.83 18.69
CA ILE A 771 12.15 14.18 20.07
C ILE A 771 11.31 13.29 20.99
N LEU A 772 11.95 12.65 21.95
CA LEU A 772 11.34 11.83 22.97
C LEU A 772 11.26 12.65 24.26
N LEU A 773 10.05 12.84 24.77
CA LEU A 773 9.80 13.43 26.09
C LEU A 773 9.49 12.30 27.05
N LEU A 774 10.42 12.01 27.95
CA LEU A 774 10.35 10.84 28.84
C LEU A 774 10.20 11.29 30.28
N ASP A 775 9.43 10.53 31.05
CA ASP A 775 9.41 10.66 32.51
C ASP A 775 10.49 9.74 33.10
N PRO A 776 11.54 10.27 33.72
CA PRO A 776 12.64 9.48 34.26
C PRO A 776 12.21 8.56 35.42
N ALA A 777 11.02 8.75 35.99
CA ALA A 777 10.46 7.82 36.97
C ALA A 777 9.99 6.50 36.33
N TYR A 778 9.81 6.45 35.01
CA TYR A 778 9.35 5.27 34.29
C TYR A 778 10.44 4.77 33.32
N PRO A 779 10.90 3.52 33.47
CA PRO A 779 11.76 2.91 32.47
C PRO A 779 11.03 2.82 31.12
N LEU A 780 11.77 2.96 30.02
CA LEU A 780 11.25 2.73 28.66
C LEU A 780 10.67 1.31 28.56
N GLN A 781 9.35 1.17 28.61
CA GLN A 781 8.57 -0.06 28.57
C GLN A 781 7.37 0.14 27.62
N GLY A 782 7.60 0.11 26.31
CA GLY A 782 6.50 0.23 25.35
C GLY A 782 6.90 0.30 23.87
N GLU A 783 6.04 0.91 23.05
CA GLU A 783 6.26 1.16 21.62
C GLU A 783 7.52 1.97 21.36
N ALA A 784 7.82 2.97 22.20
CA ALA A 784 9.06 3.75 22.09
C ALA A 784 10.31 2.87 22.26
N ARG A 785 10.30 1.95 23.23
CA ARG A 785 11.38 0.96 23.39
C ARG A 785 11.45 0.03 22.18
N ARG A 786 10.33 -0.51 21.70
CA ARG A 786 10.29 -1.37 20.51
C ARG A 786 10.85 -0.65 19.28
N TYR A 787 10.47 0.60 19.06
CA TYR A 787 11.00 1.42 17.98
C TYR A 787 12.53 1.57 18.04
N LEU A 788 13.08 1.90 19.22
CA LEU A 788 14.52 2.03 19.44
C LEU A 788 15.26 0.70 19.30
N LEU A 789 14.72 -0.39 19.85
CA LEU A 789 15.28 -1.73 19.71
C LEU A 789 15.30 -2.17 18.25
N THR A 790 14.24 -1.87 17.50
CA THR A 790 14.21 -2.14 16.07
C THR A 790 15.29 -1.34 15.34
N LEU A 791 15.48 -0.05 15.64
CA LEU A 791 16.59 0.73 15.05
C LEU A 791 17.97 0.13 15.36
N LEU A 792 18.18 -0.36 16.58
CA LEU A 792 19.40 -1.08 16.95
C LEU A 792 19.55 -2.39 16.17
N ALA A 793 18.45 -3.15 16.00
CA ALA A 793 18.44 -4.38 15.21
C ALA A 793 18.72 -4.12 13.73
N CYS A 794 18.15 -3.05 13.17
CA CYS A 794 18.43 -2.54 11.83
C CYS A 794 19.92 -2.22 11.66
N ARG A 795 20.49 -1.48 12.62
CA ARG A 795 21.91 -1.14 12.62
C ARG A 795 22.81 -2.37 12.74
N ARG A 796 22.45 -3.32 13.60
CA ARG A 796 23.13 -4.62 13.73
C ARG A 796 23.14 -5.36 12.38
N ALA A 797 22.01 -5.38 11.67
CA ALA A 797 21.91 -6.03 10.37
C ALA A 797 22.82 -5.38 9.33
N VAL A 798 22.84 -4.04 9.26
CA VAL A 798 23.76 -3.28 8.38
C VAL A 798 25.22 -3.60 8.68
N LEU A 799 25.60 -3.61 9.96
CA LEU A 799 26.98 -3.91 10.38
C LEU A 799 27.37 -5.36 10.08
N ALA A 800 26.44 -6.31 10.24
CA ALA A 800 26.68 -7.71 9.90
C ALA A 800 26.92 -7.90 8.39
N GLU A 801 26.14 -7.23 7.54
CA GLU A 801 26.35 -7.26 6.09
C GLU A 801 27.69 -6.62 5.69
N ALA A 802 28.04 -5.48 6.29
CA ALA A 802 29.32 -4.84 6.06
C ALA A 802 30.50 -5.72 6.49
N ALA A 803 30.40 -6.40 7.64
CA ALA A 803 31.40 -7.35 8.10
C ALA A 803 31.57 -8.52 7.12
N ALA A 804 30.46 -9.14 6.71
CA ALA A 804 30.47 -10.28 5.79
C ALA A 804 31.07 -9.90 4.42
N ALA A 805 30.69 -8.74 3.86
CA ALA A 805 31.25 -8.24 2.62
C ALA A 805 32.78 -8.00 2.73
N THR A 806 33.22 -7.48 3.87
CA THR A 806 34.65 -7.25 4.16
C THR A 806 35.41 -8.58 4.28
N GLU A 807 34.84 -9.61 4.91
CA GLU A 807 35.44 -10.94 5.01
C GLU A 807 35.53 -11.65 3.65
N GLN A 808 34.48 -11.53 2.83
CA GLN A 808 34.49 -12.04 1.46
C GLN A 808 35.57 -11.37 0.61
N LEU A 809 35.73 -10.05 0.74
CA LEU A 809 36.82 -9.31 0.10
C LEU A 809 38.19 -9.78 0.58
N ALA A 810 38.37 -9.99 1.89
CA ALA A 810 39.62 -10.53 2.43
C ALA A 810 39.93 -11.93 1.87
N ALA A 811 38.93 -12.79 1.76
CA ALA A 811 39.07 -14.13 1.20
C ALA A 811 39.44 -14.08 -0.29
N ALA A 812 38.79 -13.22 -1.07
CA ALA A 812 39.10 -13.01 -2.49
C ALA A 812 40.54 -12.47 -2.67
N LEU A 813 40.96 -11.50 -1.85
CA LEU A 813 42.33 -10.97 -1.88
C LEU A 813 43.38 -12.02 -1.50
N ARG A 814 43.07 -12.91 -0.54
CA ARG A 814 43.96 -14.02 -0.14
C ARG A 814 44.07 -15.09 -1.23
N ASP A 815 42.96 -15.44 -1.89
CA ASP A 815 42.98 -16.36 -3.03
C ASP A 815 43.83 -15.77 -4.17
N LEU A 816 43.64 -14.48 -4.46
CA LEU A 816 44.44 -13.75 -5.43
C LEU A 816 45.93 -13.71 -5.04
N GLU A 817 46.26 -13.48 -3.77
CA GLU A 817 47.64 -13.54 -3.26
C GLU A 817 48.25 -14.94 -3.42
N MET A 818 47.49 -16.00 -3.12
CA MET A 818 47.93 -17.39 -3.30
C MET A 818 48.19 -17.71 -4.77
N ARG A 819 47.27 -17.34 -5.67
CA ARG A 819 47.42 -17.56 -7.12
C ARG A 819 48.57 -16.75 -7.71
N ALA A 820 48.82 -15.53 -7.21
CA ALA A 820 49.96 -14.71 -7.62
C ALA A 820 51.31 -15.32 -7.23
N ARG A 821 51.38 -16.15 -6.18
CA ARG A 821 52.62 -16.85 -5.74
C ARG A 821 52.98 -18.08 -6.58
N VAL A 822 52.04 -18.65 -7.36
CA VAL A 822 52.21 -19.93 -8.08
C VAL A 822 52.74 -19.75 -9.52
N VAL A 823 52.81 -18.52 -10.04
CA VAL A 823 53.36 -18.26 -11.39
C VAL A 823 54.91 -18.23 -11.34
N PRO A 824 55.62 -19.04 -12.14
CA PRO A 824 57.07 -18.96 -12.26
C PRO A 824 57.45 -17.70 -13.06
N SER A 825 57.99 -16.68 -12.38
CA SER A 825 58.63 -15.54 -13.04
C SER A 825 60.13 -15.82 -13.19
N GLU A 826 60.55 -16.37 -14.32
CA GLU A 826 61.94 -16.17 -14.74
C GLU A 826 62.10 -14.70 -15.13
N GLY A 827 62.82 -13.93 -14.32
CA GLY A 827 63.36 -12.61 -14.72
C GLY A 827 62.67 -11.34 -14.22
N ALA A 828 61.49 -11.39 -13.59
CA ALA A 828 60.82 -10.18 -13.05
C ALA A 828 60.83 -10.14 -11.51
N PRO A 829 61.02 -8.95 -10.87
CA PRO A 829 61.14 -8.84 -9.42
C PRO A 829 59.83 -9.23 -8.71
N ARG A 830 59.86 -10.37 -8.00
CA ARG A 830 58.78 -11.00 -7.22
C ARG A 830 58.11 -10.16 -6.10
N ALA A 831 58.59 -8.95 -5.81
CA ALA A 831 58.35 -8.28 -4.53
C ALA A 831 57.11 -7.34 -4.42
N PRO A 832 56.67 -6.57 -5.44
CA PRO A 832 55.70 -5.48 -5.20
C PRO A 832 54.24 -5.92 -4.96
N LEU A 833 53.75 -6.93 -5.70
CA LEU A 833 52.34 -7.34 -5.66
C LEU A 833 52.00 -8.17 -4.41
N GLY A 834 52.90 -9.09 -4.01
CA GLY A 834 52.72 -9.90 -2.80
C GLY A 834 52.65 -9.04 -1.54
N ASP A 835 53.54 -8.04 -1.41
CA ASP A 835 53.55 -7.13 -0.27
C ASP A 835 52.35 -6.18 -0.27
N ALA A 836 51.89 -5.73 -1.43
CA ALA A 836 50.67 -4.94 -1.61
C ALA A 836 49.42 -5.71 -1.19
N LEU A 837 49.26 -6.94 -1.68
CA LEU A 837 48.13 -7.82 -1.33
C LEU A 837 48.16 -8.18 0.16
N SER A 838 49.33 -8.52 0.70
CA SER A 838 49.51 -8.73 2.15
C SER A 838 49.12 -7.51 3.00
N LYS A 839 49.43 -6.27 2.56
CA LYS A 839 49.00 -5.03 3.24
C LYS A 839 47.49 -4.82 3.13
N ALA A 840 46.92 -5.03 1.94
CA ALA A 840 45.48 -4.96 1.69
C ALA A 840 44.71 -5.93 2.58
N ILE A 841 45.11 -7.21 2.59
CA ILE A 841 44.52 -8.27 3.41
C ILE A 841 44.56 -7.87 4.90
N ARG A 842 45.70 -7.37 5.41
CA ARG A 842 45.79 -6.90 6.80
C ARG A 842 44.85 -5.74 7.13
N SER A 843 44.61 -4.85 6.16
CA SER A 843 43.73 -3.68 6.33
C SER A 843 42.25 -4.10 6.33
N VAL A 844 41.87 -4.94 5.37
CA VAL A 844 40.52 -5.52 5.28
C VAL A 844 40.22 -6.42 6.49
N ASP A 845 41.16 -7.26 6.93
CA ASP A 845 41.04 -8.07 8.15
C ASP A 845 40.84 -7.22 9.41
N ARG A 846 41.48 -6.05 9.48
CA ARG A 846 41.33 -5.11 10.60
C ARG A 846 39.94 -4.50 10.61
N ALA A 847 39.43 -4.12 9.45
CA ALA A 847 38.07 -3.60 9.33
C ALA A 847 37.00 -4.68 9.60
N ALA A 848 37.22 -5.93 9.16
CA ALA A 848 36.35 -7.07 9.48
C ALA A 848 36.31 -7.38 10.98
N ARG A 849 37.46 -7.38 11.67
CA ARG A 849 37.51 -7.49 13.14
C ARG A 849 36.74 -6.36 13.80
N TYR A 850 36.98 -5.12 13.38
CA TYR A 850 36.32 -3.95 13.94
C TYR A 850 34.78 -4.00 13.76
N ALA A 851 34.29 -4.41 12.60
CA ALA A 851 32.86 -4.58 12.37
C ALA A 851 32.25 -5.70 13.25
N ARG A 852 33.01 -6.77 13.53
CA ARG A 852 32.62 -7.83 14.49
C ARG A 852 32.61 -7.34 15.93
N ASP A 853 33.61 -6.57 16.34
CA ASP A 853 33.69 -6.01 17.70
C ASP A 853 32.52 -5.04 17.95
N LEU A 854 32.23 -4.15 16.99
CA LEU A 854 31.06 -3.28 17.04
C LEU A 854 29.75 -4.06 17.11
N ARG A 855 29.65 -5.14 16.35
CA ARG A 855 28.50 -6.04 16.41
C ARG A 855 28.35 -6.63 17.81
N GLN A 856 29.42 -7.13 18.43
CA GLN A 856 29.38 -7.65 19.80
C GLN A 856 28.97 -6.59 20.82
N VAL A 857 29.42 -5.33 20.65
CA VAL A 857 28.99 -4.22 21.49
C VAL A 857 27.49 -3.97 21.36
N VAL A 858 26.96 -3.97 20.13
CA VAL A 858 25.51 -3.82 19.90
C VAL A 858 24.73 -5.05 20.42
N GLU A 859 25.28 -6.25 20.31
CA GLU A 859 24.68 -7.51 20.81
C GLU A 859 24.59 -7.52 22.35
N GLY A 860 25.67 -7.17 23.05
CA GLY A 860 25.68 -7.09 24.51
C GLY A 860 24.74 -6.01 25.06
N GLN A 861 24.40 -5.00 24.25
CA GLN A 861 23.42 -3.95 24.61
C GLN A 861 21.97 -4.34 24.28
N ALA A 862 21.74 -5.23 23.31
CA ALA A 862 20.40 -5.71 22.93
C ALA A 862 19.90 -6.85 23.85
N GLU A 863 20.82 -7.62 24.43
CA GLU A 863 20.51 -8.71 25.37
C GLU A 863 20.43 -8.25 26.83
N ALA A 864 21.04 -7.12 27.18
CA ALA A 864 20.95 -6.54 28.50
C ALA A 864 19.53 -5.97 28.75
N GLN A 865 18.87 -6.44 29.81
CA GLN A 865 17.59 -5.88 30.29
C GLN A 865 17.74 -4.51 30.97
N ASP A 866 18.97 -4.02 31.15
CA ASP A 866 19.29 -2.80 31.87
C ASP A 866 19.45 -1.57 30.95
N GLU A 867 19.15 -0.41 31.54
CA GLU A 867 19.15 0.92 30.95
C GLU A 867 20.41 1.24 30.11
N PRO A 868 20.28 1.80 28.89
CA PRO A 868 21.45 2.21 28.11
C PRO A 868 22.14 3.39 28.81
N SER A 869 23.27 3.12 29.49
CA SER A 869 24.00 4.14 30.24
C SER A 869 24.46 5.30 29.33
N ARG A 870 24.57 6.52 29.89
CA ARG A 870 25.10 7.72 29.20
C ARG A 870 26.48 7.52 28.53
N ARG A 871 27.31 6.60 29.05
CA ARG A 871 28.63 6.27 28.46
C ARG A 871 28.52 5.44 27.18
N SER A 872 27.49 4.61 27.06
CA SER A 872 27.27 3.70 25.93
C SER A 872 26.78 4.41 24.66
N GLN A 873 26.01 5.51 24.79
CA GLN A 873 25.50 6.27 23.63
C GLN A 873 26.57 7.13 22.95
N VAL A 874 27.52 7.67 23.72
CA VAL A 874 28.62 8.51 23.21
C VAL A 874 29.64 7.68 22.43
N TRP A 875 29.89 6.43 22.83
CA TRP A 875 30.81 5.51 22.13
C TRP A 875 30.30 5.06 20.75
N MET A 876 28.99 5.10 20.49
CA MET A 876 28.40 4.43 19.33
C MET A 876 28.54 5.16 17.98
N THR A 877 29.03 6.41 17.89
CA THR A 877 28.84 7.20 16.65
C THR A 877 30.01 7.98 16.09
N GLN A 878 30.91 8.50 16.91
CA GLN A 878 32.13 9.13 16.38
C GLN A 878 33.04 8.08 15.70
N ASP A 879 33.03 6.85 16.21
CA ASP A 879 33.87 5.77 15.70
C ASP A 879 33.31 5.08 14.44
N VAL A 880 31.99 4.85 14.33
CA VAL A 880 31.44 4.13 13.16
C VAL A 880 31.64 4.91 11.85
N ARG A 881 31.52 6.25 11.87
CA ARG A 881 31.78 7.09 10.69
C ARG A 881 33.27 7.18 10.40
N ALA A 882 34.11 7.42 11.40
CA ALA A 882 35.57 7.46 11.25
C ALA A 882 36.13 6.12 10.74
N HIS A 883 35.51 5.00 11.11
CA HIS A 883 35.96 3.67 10.72
C HIS A 883 35.34 3.13 9.42
N LEU A 884 34.13 3.53 9.02
CA LEU A 884 33.65 3.35 7.64
C LEU A 884 34.51 4.17 6.66
N THR A 885 34.91 5.38 7.05
CA THR A 885 35.92 6.18 6.32
C THR A 885 37.28 5.45 6.29
N SER A 886 37.71 4.85 7.41
CA SER A 886 38.96 4.07 7.46
C SER A 886 38.89 2.78 6.61
N LEU A 887 37.72 2.13 6.53
CA LEU A 887 37.45 0.97 5.67
C LEU A 887 37.48 1.39 4.20
N GLY A 888 36.85 2.52 3.84
CA GLY A 888 36.93 3.10 2.50
C GLY A 888 38.36 3.46 2.10
N GLN A 889 39.15 4.04 3.02
CA GLN A 889 40.58 4.31 2.82
C GLN A 889 41.39 3.02 2.63
N ALA A 890 41.12 1.99 3.44
CA ALA A 890 41.78 0.69 3.36
C ALA A 890 41.52 -0.03 2.02
N VAL A 891 40.25 -0.05 1.57
CA VAL A 891 39.84 -0.64 0.30
C VAL A 891 40.41 0.17 -0.87
N GLY A 892 40.36 1.51 -0.80
CA GLY A 892 40.97 2.38 -1.82
C GLY A 892 42.48 2.17 -1.96
N GLN A 893 43.22 2.08 -0.84
CA GLN A 893 44.66 1.81 -0.86
C GLN A 893 45.00 0.41 -1.41
N ALA A 894 44.18 -0.59 -1.12
CA ALA A 894 44.34 -1.95 -1.66
C ALA A 894 44.19 -1.98 -3.19
N LEU A 895 43.19 -1.27 -3.72
CA LEU A 895 42.91 -1.20 -5.14
C LEU A 895 43.95 -0.41 -5.92
N ILE A 896 44.42 0.71 -5.37
CA ILE A 896 45.54 1.49 -5.94
C ILE A 896 46.80 0.62 -6.02
N ALA A 897 47.05 -0.24 -5.04
CA ALA A 897 48.23 -1.09 -5.04
C ALA A 897 48.11 -2.26 -6.07
N LEU A 898 46.90 -2.77 -6.28
CA LEU A 898 46.55 -3.75 -7.32
C LEU A 898 46.67 -3.15 -8.73
N ALA A 899 46.11 -1.95 -8.93
CA ALA A 899 46.22 -1.14 -10.14
C ALA A 899 47.67 -0.94 -10.59
N ASN A 900 48.49 -0.40 -9.68
CA ASN A 900 49.92 -0.15 -9.89
C ASN A 900 50.74 -1.42 -10.14
N ALA A 901 50.25 -2.59 -9.75
CA ALA A 901 50.92 -3.86 -9.96
C ALA A 901 50.51 -4.52 -11.28
N ALA A 902 49.25 -4.39 -11.69
CA ALA A 902 48.75 -4.81 -13.01
C ALA A 902 49.46 -4.04 -14.14
N GLU A 903 49.65 -2.73 -14.00
CA GLU A 903 50.40 -1.88 -14.94
C GLU A 903 51.85 -2.33 -15.16
N ARG A 904 52.48 -2.94 -14.13
CA ARG A 904 53.87 -3.43 -14.16
C ARG A 904 54.02 -4.85 -14.70
N CYS A 905 52.91 -5.54 -14.98
CA CYS A 905 52.91 -6.91 -15.49
C CYS A 905 52.93 -7.00 -17.04
N THR A 906 53.21 -5.91 -17.75
CA THR A 906 53.37 -5.91 -19.21
C THR A 906 54.74 -6.48 -19.65
N LEU A 907 54.73 -7.66 -20.28
CA LEU A 907 55.75 -8.06 -21.27
C LEU A 907 55.05 -8.67 -22.51
N PRO A 908 55.34 -8.20 -23.74
CA PRO A 908 54.76 -8.72 -24.98
C PRO A 908 55.55 -9.94 -25.49
N GLY A 909 54.88 -11.02 -25.94
CA GLY A 909 55.60 -11.99 -26.78
C GLY A 909 55.00 -13.36 -27.14
N GLU A 910 54.09 -14.00 -26.39
CA GLU A 910 53.71 -15.41 -26.70
C GLU A 910 52.19 -15.69 -26.90
N PRO A 911 51.82 -16.49 -27.93
CA PRO A 911 50.41 -16.71 -28.32
C PRO A 911 49.57 -17.51 -27.30
N HIS A 912 50.18 -18.31 -26.41
CA HIS A 912 49.47 -19.09 -25.38
C HIS A 912 49.27 -18.32 -24.07
N GLY A 913 49.90 -17.14 -23.92
CA GLY A 913 49.70 -16.25 -22.78
C GLY A 913 48.47 -15.36 -22.91
N ILE A 914 47.95 -15.18 -24.13
CA ILE A 914 46.85 -14.25 -24.43
C ILE A 914 45.54 -14.74 -23.82
N ASP A 915 45.16 -16.01 -23.93
CA ASP A 915 43.90 -16.52 -23.36
C ASP A 915 43.91 -16.53 -21.81
N ALA A 916 45.06 -16.85 -21.19
CA ALA A 916 45.23 -16.80 -19.74
C ALA A 916 45.33 -15.36 -19.20
N TYR A 917 45.83 -14.44 -20.02
CA TYR A 917 45.82 -13.00 -19.77
C TYR A 917 44.40 -12.44 -19.90
N GLN A 918 43.67 -12.77 -20.98
CA GLN A 918 42.27 -12.40 -21.19
C GLN A 918 41.40 -12.91 -20.04
N SER A 919 41.52 -14.18 -19.64
CA SER A 919 40.78 -14.75 -18.51
C SER A 919 41.10 -14.06 -17.17
N ARG A 920 42.34 -13.59 -16.97
CA ARG A 920 42.74 -12.83 -15.79
C ARG A 920 42.24 -11.39 -15.84
N VAL A 921 42.22 -10.77 -17.01
CA VAL A 921 41.61 -9.45 -17.26
C VAL A 921 40.10 -9.53 -17.02
N ASP A 922 39.44 -10.60 -17.46
CA ASP A 922 38.00 -10.84 -17.24
C ASP A 922 37.67 -11.11 -15.75
N GLU A 923 38.50 -11.88 -15.03
CA GLU A 923 38.38 -12.07 -13.56
C GLU A 923 38.63 -10.76 -12.79
N LEU A 924 39.64 -9.98 -13.19
CA LEU A 924 39.93 -8.67 -12.59
C LEU A 924 38.79 -7.68 -12.88
N ALA A 925 38.28 -7.63 -14.11
CA ALA A 925 37.15 -6.80 -14.51
C ALA A 925 35.86 -7.18 -13.75
N SER A 926 35.61 -8.48 -13.54
CA SER A 926 34.49 -8.99 -12.74
C SER A 926 34.58 -8.60 -11.26
N ALA A 927 35.79 -8.49 -10.70
CA ALA A 927 36.04 -8.04 -9.33
C ALA A 927 36.08 -6.50 -9.19
N ILE A 928 36.54 -5.80 -10.22
CA ILE A 928 36.59 -4.33 -10.29
C ILE A 928 35.19 -3.74 -10.45
N MET A 929 34.28 -4.41 -11.15
CA MET A 929 32.96 -3.86 -11.47
C MET A 929 32.07 -3.55 -10.25
N PRO A 930 31.94 -4.40 -9.21
CA PRO A 930 31.21 -4.08 -7.98
C PRO A 930 31.87 -2.94 -7.19
N ILE A 931 33.19 -2.87 -7.24
CA ILE A 931 34.01 -1.88 -6.54
C ILE A 931 33.89 -0.51 -7.22
N ARG A 932 33.95 -0.49 -8.56
CA ARG A 932 33.67 0.66 -9.41
C ARG A 932 32.26 1.18 -9.17
N GLN A 933 31.25 0.31 -9.15
CA GLN A 933 29.87 0.71 -8.85
C GLN A 933 29.74 1.31 -7.45
N CYS A 934 30.41 0.74 -6.45
CA CYS A 934 30.44 1.29 -5.09
C CYS A 934 31.12 2.67 -5.05
N LEU A 935 32.27 2.83 -5.71
CA LEU A 935 33.02 4.08 -5.78
C LEU A 935 32.34 5.15 -6.62
N GLN A 936 31.65 4.80 -7.71
CA GLN A 936 30.81 5.72 -8.48
C GLN A 936 29.66 6.25 -7.64
N VAL A 937 29.03 5.39 -6.84
CA VAL A 937 27.95 5.77 -5.91
C VAL A 937 28.47 6.69 -4.81
N GLU A 938 29.61 6.37 -4.19
CA GLU A 938 30.19 7.20 -3.12
C GLU A 938 30.80 8.50 -3.66
N LEU A 939 31.42 8.52 -4.85
CA LEU A 939 31.90 9.73 -5.49
C LEU A 939 30.73 10.64 -5.92
N ALA A 940 29.66 10.08 -6.49
CA ALA A 940 28.46 10.83 -6.82
C ALA A 940 27.79 11.42 -5.57
N ARG A 941 27.77 10.66 -4.46
CA ARG A 941 27.31 11.12 -3.16
C ARG A 941 28.20 12.24 -2.60
N LEU A 942 29.52 12.10 -2.69
CA LEU A 942 30.49 13.08 -2.18
C LEU A 942 30.46 14.38 -2.98
N ARG A 943 30.38 14.30 -4.32
CA ARG A 943 30.17 15.44 -5.23
C ARG A 943 28.85 16.15 -4.96
N GLY A 944 27.78 15.38 -4.74
CA GLY A 944 26.49 15.93 -4.34
C GLY A 944 26.57 16.70 -3.01
N ASN A 945 27.25 16.15 -2.01
CA ASN A 945 27.45 16.79 -0.71
C ASN A 945 28.37 18.03 -0.79
N LEU A 946 29.38 18.03 -1.66
CA LEU A 946 30.28 19.17 -1.91
C LEU A 946 29.56 20.33 -2.62
N GLN A 947 28.78 20.03 -3.66
CA GLN A 947 27.96 21.02 -4.36
C GLN A 947 26.87 21.61 -3.46
N ALA A 948 26.39 20.83 -2.48
CA ALA A 948 25.40 21.27 -1.49
C ALA A 948 26.00 22.00 -0.27
N GLY A 949 27.34 22.01 -0.11
CA GLY A 949 28.02 22.65 1.02
C GLY A 949 27.99 21.86 2.34
N ASP A 950 27.65 20.57 2.29
CA ASP A 950 27.47 19.69 3.46
C ASP A 950 28.79 19.13 4.03
N ILE A 951 29.93 19.42 3.38
CA ILE A 951 31.28 18.98 3.75
C ILE A 951 32.22 20.18 3.63
N GLU A 952 33.18 20.29 4.55
CA GLU A 952 34.23 21.31 4.53
C GLU A 952 34.99 21.27 3.18
N PRO A 953 35.08 22.39 2.43
CA PRO A 953 35.48 22.36 1.02
C PRO A 953 36.87 21.80 0.77
N GLN A 954 37.83 22.02 1.67
CA GLN A 954 39.21 21.56 1.48
C GLN A 954 39.33 20.05 1.73
N ALA A 955 38.72 19.53 2.81
CA ALA A 955 38.69 18.09 3.08
C ALA A 955 37.85 17.33 2.04
N GLY A 956 36.71 17.89 1.62
CA GLY A 956 35.86 17.28 0.61
C GLY A 956 36.52 17.27 -0.77
N ALA A 957 37.17 18.35 -1.21
CA ALA A 957 37.89 18.38 -2.50
C ALA A 957 39.07 17.40 -2.54
N LEU A 958 39.76 17.19 -1.41
CA LEU A 958 40.84 16.20 -1.30
C LEU A 958 40.31 14.76 -1.44
N VAL A 959 39.17 14.47 -0.80
CA VAL A 959 38.50 13.16 -0.86
C VAL A 959 37.84 12.93 -2.22
N GLU A 960 37.27 13.97 -2.83
CA GLU A 960 36.72 13.92 -4.19
C GLU A 960 37.82 13.65 -5.21
N GLY A 961 38.93 14.39 -5.15
CA GLY A 961 40.09 14.18 -6.01
C GLY A 961 40.63 12.75 -5.88
N SER A 962 40.79 12.27 -4.64
CA SER A 962 41.29 10.91 -4.40
C SER A 962 40.33 9.81 -4.90
N LEU A 963 39.01 9.99 -4.75
CA LEU A 963 38.00 9.06 -5.23
C LEU A 963 37.80 9.16 -6.75
N ALA A 964 37.98 10.35 -7.35
CA ALA A 964 37.88 10.60 -8.78
C ALA A 964 39.11 10.05 -9.52
N ASP A 965 40.30 10.22 -8.95
CA ASP A 965 41.55 9.61 -9.42
C ASP A 965 41.50 8.09 -9.28
N LEU A 966 40.96 7.56 -8.18
CA LEU A 966 40.71 6.13 -7.99
C LEU A 966 39.69 5.58 -9.01
N LEU A 967 38.60 6.31 -9.26
CA LEU A 967 37.61 5.93 -10.27
C LEU A 967 38.18 6.01 -11.68
N GLY A 968 38.99 7.04 -11.99
CA GLY A 968 39.72 7.18 -13.25
C GLY A 968 40.69 6.02 -13.44
N THR A 969 41.46 5.68 -12.40
CA THR A 969 42.38 4.53 -12.42
C THR A 969 41.62 3.21 -12.64
N LEU A 970 40.45 3.01 -12.01
CA LEU A 970 39.62 1.82 -12.22
C LEU A 970 38.94 1.79 -13.59
N LEU A 971 38.70 2.95 -14.22
CA LEU A 971 38.20 3.07 -15.60
C LEU A 971 39.31 2.90 -16.64
N ASP A 972 40.55 3.29 -16.32
CA ASP A 972 41.73 3.11 -17.17
C ASP A 972 42.28 1.67 -17.10
N LEU A 973 41.99 0.93 -16.01
CA LEU A 973 42.30 -0.50 -15.81
C LEU A 973 41.32 -1.45 -16.49
N GLU A 974 40.09 -0.99 -16.72
CA GLU A 974 39.02 -1.69 -17.43
C GLU A 974 39.17 -1.46 -18.94
#